data_AF-A0A2M8CUA8-F1
#
_entry.id   AF-A0A2M8CUA8-F1
#
_cell.length_a   1.000
_cell.length_b   1.000
_cell.length_c   1.000
_cell.angle_alpha   90.00
_cell.angle_beta   90.00
_cell.angle_gamma   90.00
#
_symmetry.space_group_name_H-M   'P 1'
#
loop_
_entity.id
_entity.type
_entity.pdbx_description
1 polymer ?
#
loop_
_entity_poly.entity_id
_entity_poly.type
_entity_poly.pdbx_seq_one_letter_code
_entity_poly.pdbx_strand_id
1 'polypeptide(L)'
;MQFTDLSVFSDPLAASIGLNRLAERCPKGVESIFTPLQAALCAAAAPNRSLINFERFAENYGPDLFPVLCANPRVIEILVTLFSTSQFLTEILLRSPQALAILLDRQVLTQRKTIEQFQSESEAFASSNPLSALHRYQHAELLRIGACDFLGLYDLSAVVSQLSRLAVGLIRASLRRAARQTGISPDGFVVLAMGKLGGRELNYSSDIDLLFLARDDLTNYLPLAQRLIELLSAATAEGFLYRVDMRLRPWGKDGPLVPTLLGYMRYLEKNARLWEKQSLLKIRPIAGDLALGERLRELIQPHLFNTPAEELRAGVFAMKNRTEKFLKDKGREWGEVKLGVGSIRDVEFVVQYLQLANVSRYPQIRTRATLKGLRLLRAAGLLTIVETRILTDGYIFLRTIEHHLQMMEYRQTDTLPTEPAAIAFLARRLGFDSGEKFIERYQEHCHAIRAIYLRQMGTESVSDEPSPVVARHLARMDVSYAETFSLQEIQRHAGLAQKLTEKIPAVVEALAVAADTWRVTIVGYDYPGELSILCGLFFVYGFDILAGDVFTYEPADSAHLADMRQKIVDIFTVKSVFFEPPGAALWQTYTDDLFALLGLFRAGQRREARGQLARRVGAAFQSVPGKIAPLYPIDIEIDNHASERYTVLRIDAPDTIGFLYEFTNALAMTRTNIVRVMVSSAGNRVHDVLYVTNADGNKIVDTQKQRELRAAVVLIKHFTHLLPNSPNPEAALLHFREFLAQLFQRPNWPDELASIERSDVLRALARVLGVSDFLWDDFLRMQYANLFPVVRDVDALASQKSRPRLEADLATALQTCSLGEITFSDWRAALNAFKDRELFRTDMRHILGLTAEFWDFAAELTDLAEAIVSAAFQRCALELVASHPQTELSSGMAVFALGKCGGRELGFASDIELMFVYADSGHPSTDVCEKLVQNILATIQSRQEGIFQLDLQLRPYGKAGSLSVSLDSFRRYYAPEGPAWAYERQALVKLRPVAGDLAFVAQVCDLRDQYVYQPGAFDVTAMRAMRERQVRHLVRGGTFNAKYSPGGLVDVEYLIQGLQINHGWQLPAARAPNSRAAMSALHAAGLLSEDDYIRLRKAHTFLHWLIDSLRVVRGNSKDITVPPYASDEFFFLARRLRYESDIDRLRDDLSRYSHDVQEINRRLLA
;
A
#
# COMPACT_ATOMS: atom_id res chain seq x y z
N MET A 1 -6.76 33.96 -0.37
CA MET A 1 -7.04 32.57 -0.83
C MET A 1 -8.55 32.40 -0.92
N GLN A 2 -9.08 31.86 -2.01
CA GLN A 2 -10.49 31.46 -2.07
C GLN A 2 -10.58 30.01 -1.60
N PHE A 3 -11.21 29.78 -0.45
CA PHE A 3 -11.46 28.46 0.11
C PHE A 3 -12.64 27.83 -0.63
N THR A 4 -12.39 26.79 -1.45
CA THR A 4 -13.31 26.35 -2.50
C THR A 4 -14.39 25.36 -2.05
N ASP A 5 -14.27 24.73 -0.87
CA ASP A 5 -15.32 23.86 -0.32
C ASP A 5 -15.39 23.94 1.22
N LEU A 6 -16.40 24.64 1.73
CA LEU A 6 -16.72 24.79 3.15
C LEU A 6 -18.06 24.13 3.51
N SER A 7 -18.61 23.29 2.63
CA SER A 7 -19.93 22.66 2.80
C SER A 7 -20.01 21.72 4.02
N VAL A 8 -18.87 21.23 4.49
CA VAL A 8 -18.77 20.34 5.67
C VAL A 8 -18.96 21.09 7.00
N PHE A 9 -18.80 22.42 7.02
CA PHE A 9 -19.01 23.22 8.21
C PHE A 9 -20.49 23.58 8.36
N SER A 10 -21.03 23.42 9.56
CA SER A 10 -22.38 23.89 9.89
C SER A 10 -22.52 25.41 9.79
N ASP A 11 -21.40 26.15 9.91
CA ASP A 11 -21.31 27.58 9.66
C ASP A 11 -20.10 27.87 8.74
N PRO A 12 -20.31 27.87 7.41
CA PRO A 12 -19.24 28.12 6.44
C PRO A 12 -18.60 29.51 6.57
N LEU A 13 -19.36 30.51 7.04
CA LEU A 13 -18.84 31.87 7.23
C LEU A 13 -17.85 31.91 8.40
N ALA A 14 -18.22 31.33 9.54
CA ALA A 14 -17.32 31.21 10.69
C ALA A 14 -16.06 30.40 10.36
N ALA A 15 -16.19 29.32 9.58
CA ALA A 15 -15.06 28.53 9.12
C ALA A 15 -14.11 29.32 8.21
N SER A 16 -14.67 30.09 7.26
CA SER A 16 -13.89 30.99 6.41
C SER A 16 -13.12 32.04 7.24
N ILE A 17 -13.78 32.64 8.24
CA ILE A 17 -13.14 33.61 9.15
C ILE A 17 -11.99 32.95 9.94
N GLY A 18 -12.18 31.73 10.45
CA GLY A 18 -11.13 31.00 11.18
C GLY A 18 -9.93 30.63 10.29
N LEU A 19 -10.17 30.18 9.06
CA LEU A 19 -9.11 29.88 8.09
C LEU A 19 -8.36 31.14 7.65
N ASN A 20 -9.06 32.27 7.49
CA ASN A 20 -8.43 33.56 7.22
C ASN A 20 -7.55 34.02 8.39
N ARG A 21 -8.02 33.89 9.64
CA ARG A 21 -7.21 34.21 10.84
C ARG A 21 -5.94 33.37 10.93
N LEU A 22 -6.01 32.08 10.58
CA LEU A 22 -4.82 31.23 10.45
C LEU A 22 -3.88 31.76 9.35
N ALA A 23 -4.41 32.07 8.17
CA ALA A 23 -3.65 32.56 7.03
C ALA A 23 -2.98 33.92 7.29
N GLU A 24 -3.62 34.83 8.03
CA GLU A 24 -3.04 36.12 8.42
C GLU A 24 -1.78 35.98 9.28
N ARG A 25 -1.70 34.93 10.10
CA ARG A 25 -0.57 34.70 11.02
C ARG A 25 0.66 34.10 10.33
N CYS A 26 0.46 33.18 9.39
CA CYS A 26 1.56 32.59 8.63
C CYS A 26 1.12 32.25 7.19
N PRO A 27 1.06 33.24 6.28
CA PRO A 27 0.45 33.08 4.96
C PRO A 27 1.05 31.93 4.15
N LYS A 28 2.39 31.86 4.13
CA LYS A 28 3.13 30.81 3.40
C LYS A 28 3.05 29.43 4.07
N GLY A 29 2.94 29.38 5.39
CA GLY A 29 2.87 28.13 6.15
C GLY A 29 1.49 27.49 6.14
N VAL A 30 0.43 28.29 6.05
CA VAL A 30 -0.95 27.79 5.91
C VAL A 30 -1.19 27.27 4.49
N GLU A 31 -0.64 27.93 3.46
CA GLU A 31 -0.73 27.47 2.07
C GLU A 31 -0.25 26.02 1.89
N SER A 32 0.90 25.71 2.50
CA SER A 32 1.55 24.40 2.39
C SER A 32 0.85 23.28 3.16
N ILE A 33 0.05 23.60 4.19
CA ILE A 33 -0.69 22.60 4.98
C ILE A 33 -2.19 22.59 4.67
N PHE A 34 -2.66 23.45 3.76
CA PHE A 34 -4.09 23.68 3.56
C PHE A 34 -4.82 22.41 3.09
N THR A 35 -4.33 21.77 2.04
CA THR A 35 -4.93 20.54 1.48
C THR A 35 -5.05 19.41 2.52
N PRO A 36 -3.99 19.03 3.26
CA PRO A 36 -4.11 17.99 4.29
C PRO A 36 -5.00 18.43 5.48
N LEU A 37 -4.98 19.70 5.87
CA LEU A 37 -5.86 20.21 6.93
C LEU A 37 -7.33 20.17 6.51
N GLN A 38 -7.65 20.58 5.28
CA GLN A 38 -9.01 20.52 4.75
C GLN A 38 -9.51 19.08 4.69
N ALA A 39 -8.71 18.16 4.16
CA ALA A 39 -9.06 16.73 4.09
C ALA A 39 -9.34 16.15 5.50
N ALA A 40 -8.48 16.45 6.47
CA ALA A 40 -8.65 15.99 7.85
C ALA A 40 -9.91 16.59 8.50
N LEU A 41 -10.19 17.88 8.28
CA LEU A 41 -11.40 18.52 8.80
C LEU A 41 -12.66 17.95 8.16
N CYS A 42 -12.65 17.63 6.87
CA CYS A 42 -13.78 17.01 6.18
C CYS A 42 -14.14 15.63 6.75
N ALA A 43 -13.14 14.88 7.23
CA ALA A 43 -13.33 13.58 7.87
C ALA A 43 -13.68 13.68 9.38
N ALA A 44 -13.58 14.86 9.99
CA ALA A 44 -13.74 15.00 11.43
C ALA A 44 -15.21 14.98 11.88
N ALA A 45 -15.50 14.33 13.01
CA ALA A 45 -16.84 14.33 13.61
C ALA A 45 -17.38 15.72 14.01
N ALA A 46 -16.51 16.67 14.37
CA ALA A 46 -16.83 18.08 14.64
C ALA A 46 -15.83 19.05 13.96
N PRO A 47 -15.98 19.30 12.64
CA PRO A 47 -15.04 20.11 11.86
C PRO A 47 -14.88 21.53 12.42
N ASN A 48 -16.00 22.19 12.80
CA ASN A 48 -15.96 23.54 13.37
C ASN A 48 -15.11 23.60 14.66
N ARG A 49 -15.34 22.65 15.58
CA ARG A 49 -14.61 22.59 16.86
C ARG A 49 -13.14 22.28 16.63
N SER A 50 -12.85 21.33 15.73
CA SER A 50 -11.47 20.99 15.38
C SER A 50 -10.72 22.18 14.81
N LEU A 51 -11.34 22.98 13.95
CA LEU A 51 -10.74 24.19 13.39
C LEU A 51 -10.45 25.24 14.48
N ILE A 52 -11.40 25.48 15.41
CA ILE A 52 -11.20 26.42 16.53
C ILE A 52 -10.05 25.95 17.43
N ASN A 53 -10.01 24.66 17.77
CA ASN A 53 -8.94 24.11 18.60
C ASN A 53 -7.59 24.12 17.87
N PHE A 54 -7.58 23.93 16.56
CA PHE A 54 -6.38 24.05 15.73
C PHE A 54 -5.87 25.50 15.70
N GLU A 55 -6.75 26.49 15.57
CA GLU A 55 -6.40 27.92 15.67
C GLU A 55 -5.78 28.25 17.02
N ARG A 56 -6.41 27.83 18.12
CA ARG A 56 -5.89 28.02 19.48
C ARG A 56 -4.55 27.32 19.69
N PHE A 57 -4.37 26.13 19.13
CA PHE A 57 -3.12 25.39 19.25
C PHE A 57 -1.99 26.08 18.46
N ALA A 58 -2.27 26.53 17.24
CA ALA A 58 -1.33 27.32 16.45
C ALA A 58 -0.95 28.64 17.14
N GLU A 59 -1.89 29.27 17.85
CA GLU A 59 -1.62 30.45 18.68
C GLU A 59 -0.64 30.16 19.81
N ASN A 60 -0.91 29.10 20.58
CA ASN A 60 -0.11 28.75 21.75
C ASN A 60 1.28 28.20 21.37
N TYR A 61 1.39 27.53 20.22
CA TYR A 61 2.66 27.00 19.73
C TYR A 61 3.52 28.09 19.08
N GLY A 62 2.90 29.00 18.33
CA GLY A 62 3.60 30.03 17.56
C GLY A 62 3.98 29.61 16.14
N PRO A 63 4.73 30.47 15.41
CA PRO A 63 5.00 30.30 13.97
C PRO A 63 5.82 29.05 13.64
N ASP A 64 6.60 28.53 14.59
CA ASP A 64 7.44 27.33 14.41
C ASP A 64 6.62 26.04 14.22
N LEU A 65 5.29 26.08 14.46
CA LEU A 65 4.40 24.95 14.21
C LEU A 65 4.33 24.59 12.71
N PHE A 66 4.23 25.58 11.83
CA PHE A 66 3.93 25.34 10.41
C PHE A 66 5.04 24.55 9.69
N PRO A 67 6.34 24.86 9.88
CA PRO A 67 7.41 24.01 9.36
C PRO A 67 7.34 22.55 9.84
N VAL A 68 7.01 22.33 11.12
CA VAL A 68 6.86 20.98 11.70
C VAL A 68 5.71 20.23 11.04
N LEU A 69 4.57 20.89 10.83
CA LEU A 69 3.40 20.29 10.16
C LEU A 69 3.64 20.04 8.67
N CYS A 70 4.38 20.91 7.98
CA CYS A 70 4.77 20.71 6.58
C CYS A 70 5.67 19.49 6.42
N ALA A 71 6.65 19.32 7.31
CA ALA A 71 7.52 18.16 7.32
C ALA A 71 6.80 16.88 7.74
N ASN A 72 5.70 16.98 8.50
CA ASN A 72 4.96 15.84 9.05
C ASN A 72 3.44 15.97 8.85
N PRO A 73 2.92 15.85 7.61
CA PRO A 73 1.49 16.06 7.31
C PRO A 73 0.54 15.17 8.13
N ARG A 74 0.96 13.95 8.49
CA ARG A 74 0.19 13.01 9.32
C ARG A 74 -0.19 13.60 10.68
N VAL A 75 0.64 14.49 11.24
CA VAL A 75 0.40 15.12 12.53
C VAL A 75 -0.86 15.99 12.49
N ILE A 76 -1.18 16.56 11.33
CA ILE A 76 -2.40 17.34 11.12
C ILE A 76 -3.63 16.46 11.35
N GLU A 77 -3.65 15.25 10.79
CA GLU A 77 -4.73 14.28 11.00
C GLU A 77 -4.85 13.86 12.46
N ILE A 78 -3.72 13.61 13.12
CA ILE A 78 -3.69 13.26 14.55
C ILE A 78 -4.28 14.39 15.39
N LEU A 79 -3.84 15.63 15.16
CA LEU A 79 -4.33 16.80 15.86
C LEU A 79 -5.82 17.01 15.63
N VAL A 80 -6.28 16.96 14.37
CA VAL A 80 -7.70 17.12 14.04
C VAL A 80 -8.56 16.01 14.66
N THR A 81 -8.07 14.77 14.67
CA THR A 81 -8.73 13.64 15.33
C THR A 81 -8.85 13.88 16.82
N LEU A 82 -7.76 14.26 17.49
CA LEU A 82 -7.78 14.57 18.93
C LEU A 82 -8.69 15.76 19.26
N PHE A 83 -8.64 16.82 18.46
CA PHE A 83 -9.47 18.02 18.62
C PHE A 83 -10.96 17.76 18.40
N SER A 84 -11.28 16.76 17.57
CA SER A 84 -12.65 16.30 17.33
C SER A 84 -13.14 15.37 18.43
N THR A 85 -12.26 14.51 18.96
CA THR A 85 -12.64 13.37 19.81
C THR A 85 -12.51 13.62 21.30
N SER A 86 -11.64 14.51 21.77
CA SER A 86 -11.46 14.72 23.22
C SER A 86 -11.08 16.16 23.55
N GLN A 87 -11.96 16.87 24.28
CA GLN A 87 -11.57 18.17 24.85
C GLN A 87 -10.45 18.04 25.86
N PHE A 88 -10.45 16.96 26.64
CA PHE A 88 -9.45 16.73 27.66
C PHE A 88 -8.03 16.65 27.06
N LEU A 89 -7.84 15.81 26.04
CA LEU A 89 -6.56 15.70 25.35
C LEU A 89 -6.18 16.98 24.61
N THR A 90 -7.18 17.67 24.06
CA THR A 90 -6.99 18.99 23.44
C THR A 90 -6.45 20.00 24.44
N GLU A 91 -7.03 20.09 25.64
CA GLU A 91 -6.58 21.02 26.68
C GLU A 91 -5.18 20.69 27.18
N ILE A 92 -4.77 19.41 27.19
CA ILE A 92 -3.38 19.03 27.47
C ILE A 92 -2.44 19.63 26.41
N LEU A 93 -2.77 19.50 25.12
CA LEU A 93 -1.99 20.06 24.02
C LEU A 93 -1.98 21.60 24.04
N LEU A 94 -3.11 22.23 24.33
CA LEU A 94 -3.20 23.69 24.40
C LEU A 94 -2.38 24.26 25.56
N ARG A 95 -2.37 23.60 26.72
CA ARG A 95 -1.58 24.03 27.89
C ARG A 95 -0.10 23.69 27.75
N SER A 96 0.24 22.64 27.01
CA SER A 96 1.61 22.18 26.80
C SER A 96 1.85 21.87 25.32
N PRO A 97 2.00 22.90 24.46
CA PRO A 97 2.16 22.69 23.02
C PRO A 97 3.36 21.81 22.65
N GLN A 98 4.41 21.82 23.47
CA GLN A 98 5.59 20.97 23.34
C GLN A 98 5.28 19.46 23.43
N ALA A 99 4.14 19.07 24.03
CA ALA A 99 3.68 17.67 24.05
C ALA A 99 3.39 17.12 22.64
N LEU A 100 3.32 17.98 21.62
CA LEU A 100 3.32 17.60 20.20
C LEU A 100 4.47 16.66 19.85
N ALA A 101 5.64 16.79 20.51
CA ALA A 101 6.80 15.93 20.27
C ALA A 101 6.48 14.43 20.46
N ILE A 102 5.56 14.09 21.37
CA ILE A 102 5.10 12.71 21.60
C ILE A 102 4.36 12.18 20.38
N LEU A 103 3.68 13.05 19.63
CA LEU A 103 2.88 12.69 18.45
C LEU A 103 3.72 12.63 17.17
N LEU A 104 4.92 13.24 17.17
CA LEU A 104 5.85 13.25 16.02
C LEU A 104 6.60 11.92 15.89
N ASP A 105 6.97 11.30 17.00
CA ASP A 105 7.72 10.05 17.01
C ASP A 105 6.80 8.84 17.21
N ARG A 106 6.64 8.03 16.17
CA ARG A 106 5.81 6.83 16.20
C ARG A 106 6.27 5.80 17.23
N GLN A 107 7.57 5.62 17.43
CA GLN A 107 8.10 4.65 18.40
C GLN A 107 7.78 5.10 19.82
N VAL A 108 7.94 6.39 20.10
CA VAL A 108 7.57 6.98 21.40
C VAL A 108 6.06 6.87 21.61
N LEU A 109 5.25 7.24 20.63
CA LEU A 109 3.79 7.19 20.70
C LEU A 109 3.28 5.79 21.08
N THR A 110 3.72 4.78 20.32
CA THR A 110 3.24 3.39 20.41
C THR A 110 3.96 2.53 21.46
N GLN A 111 4.86 3.12 22.26
CA GLN A 111 5.62 2.38 23.27
C GLN A 111 4.71 1.82 24.38
N ARG A 112 4.67 0.51 24.55
CA ARG A 112 3.98 -0.12 25.70
C ARG A 112 4.89 -0.14 26.92
N LYS A 113 4.62 0.75 27.88
CA LYS A 113 5.45 0.89 29.09
C LYS A 113 5.12 -0.15 30.17
N THR A 114 6.13 -0.49 30.98
CA THR A 114 6.00 -1.32 32.20
C THR A 114 5.69 -0.44 33.41
N ILE A 115 5.30 -1.06 34.54
CA ILE A 115 5.01 -0.34 35.78
C ILE A 115 6.29 0.35 36.29
N GLU A 116 7.42 -0.33 36.16
CA GLU A 116 8.74 0.12 36.60
C GLU A 116 9.18 1.34 35.80
N GLN A 117 8.95 1.35 34.48
CA GLN A 117 9.20 2.52 33.62
C GLN A 117 8.34 3.72 34.03
N PHE A 118 7.01 3.53 34.16
CA PHE A 118 6.12 4.60 34.61
C PHE A 118 6.55 5.17 35.96
N GLN A 119 6.95 4.30 36.89
CA GLN A 119 7.45 4.72 38.18
C GLN A 119 8.74 5.54 38.06
N SER A 120 9.78 5.01 37.41
CA SER A 120 11.08 5.68 37.34
C SER A 120 11.02 7.01 36.60
N GLU A 121 10.26 7.08 35.51
CA GLU A 121 10.09 8.30 34.73
C GLU A 121 9.32 9.36 35.53
N SER A 122 8.25 8.97 36.23
CA SER A 122 7.48 9.90 37.07
C SER A 122 8.30 10.46 38.24
N GLU A 123 9.18 9.64 38.83
CA GLU A 123 10.09 10.07 39.91
C GLU A 123 11.16 11.05 39.40
N ALA A 124 11.73 10.80 38.22
CA ALA A 124 12.70 11.69 37.59
C ALA A 124 12.09 13.04 37.21
N PHE A 125 10.83 13.02 36.74
CA PHE A 125 10.08 14.20 36.33
C PHE A 125 9.74 15.13 37.51
N ALA A 126 9.65 14.61 38.74
CA ALA A 126 9.18 15.29 39.94
C ALA A 126 10.25 16.04 40.76
N SER A 127 11.43 16.30 40.21
CA SER A 127 12.62 16.79 40.94
C SER A 127 12.56 18.26 41.41
N SER A 128 11.73 19.13 40.83
CA SER A 128 11.70 20.59 41.13
C SER A 128 10.40 21.11 41.79
N ASN A 129 9.21 20.71 41.29
CA ASN A 129 7.90 20.96 41.93
C ASN A 129 7.09 19.64 41.95
N PRO A 130 7.12 18.88 43.06
CA PRO A 130 6.92 17.43 42.96
C PRO A 130 5.50 16.98 42.59
N LEU A 131 4.45 17.70 43.02
CA LEU A 131 3.07 17.26 42.78
C LEU A 131 2.58 17.68 41.39
N SER A 132 2.75 18.95 41.02
CA SER A 132 2.39 19.44 39.68
C SER A 132 3.18 18.74 38.57
N ALA A 133 4.43 18.37 38.84
CA ALA A 133 5.23 17.58 37.91
C ALA A 133 4.65 16.17 37.67
N LEU A 134 4.24 15.45 38.72
CA LEU A 134 3.58 14.15 38.57
C LEU A 134 2.29 14.25 37.75
N HIS A 135 1.52 15.33 37.92
CA HIS A 135 0.29 15.57 37.15
C HIS A 135 0.60 15.81 35.67
N ARG A 136 1.61 16.62 35.35
CA ARG A 136 2.06 16.82 33.96
C ARG A 136 2.56 15.53 33.31
N TYR A 137 3.30 14.69 34.05
CA TYR A 137 3.72 13.38 33.57
C TYR A 137 2.52 12.48 33.27
N GLN A 138 1.54 12.42 34.18
CA GLN A 138 0.30 11.68 33.94
C GLN A 138 -0.42 12.19 32.70
N HIS A 139 -0.56 13.50 32.51
CA HIS A 139 -1.21 14.08 31.34
C HIS A 139 -0.48 13.74 30.04
N ALA A 140 0.85 13.78 30.02
CA ALA A 140 1.64 13.37 28.86
C ALA A 140 1.37 11.90 28.49
N GLU A 141 1.30 11.00 29.48
CA GLU A 141 0.99 9.59 29.25
C GLU A 141 -0.48 9.34 28.88
N LEU A 142 -1.43 10.10 29.45
CA LEU A 142 -2.83 10.06 29.04
C LEU A 142 -3.02 10.56 27.61
N LEU A 143 -2.28 11.60 27.19
CA LEU A 143 -2.24 12.06 25.80
C LEU A 143 -1.71 10.97 24.88
N ARG A 144 -0.61 10.32 25.25
CA ARG A 144 -0.02 9.24 24.45
C ARG A 144 -0.95 8.04 24.31
N ILE A 145 -1.50 7.56 25.43
CA ILE A 145 -2.42 6.42 25.45
C ILE A 145 -3.73 6.77 24.73
N GLY A 146 -4.26 7.97 24.96
CA GLY A 146 -5.46 8.51 24.31
C GLY A 146 -5.30 8.67 22.80
N ALA A 147 -4.16 9.17 22.34
CA ALA A 147 -3.84 9.24 20.92
C ALA A 147 -3.77 7.85 20.30
N CYS A 148 -3.17 6.86 20.98
CA CYS A 148 -3.15 5.49 20.49
C CYS A 148 -4.56 4.87 20.42
N ASP A 149 -5.41 5.15 21.40
CA ASP A 149 -6.80 4.66 21.44
C ASP A 149 -7.63 5.25 20.28
N PHE A 150 -7.70 6.58 20.16
CA PHE A 150 -8.51 7.24 19.13
C PHE A 150 -8.00 7.07 17.70
N LEU A 151 -6.73 6.73 17.52
CA LEU A 151 -6.15 6.42 16.21
C LEU A 151 -6.19 4.91 15.88
N GLY A 152 -6.74 4.07 16.75
CA GLY A 152 -6.79 2.61 16.56
C GLY A 152 -5.44 1.90 16.69
N LEU A 153 -4.42 2.56 17.22
CA LEU A 153 -3.07 2.00 17.39
C LEU A 153 -2.97 1.02 18.57
N TYR A 154 -3.91 1.10 19.53
CA TYR A 154 -4.07 0.13 20.61
C TYR A 154 -5.47 -0.48 20.59
N ASP A 155 -5.54 -1.79 20.81
CA ASP A 155 -6.80 -2.46 21.14
C ASP A 155 -7.23 -2.12 22.58
N LEU A 156 -8.50 -2.36 22.92
CA LEU A 156 -9.05 -2.08 24.24
C LEU A 156 -8.20 -2.71 25.37
N SER A 157 -7.71 -3.94 25.14
CA SER A 157 -6.87 -4.66 26.10
C SER A 157 -5.55 -3.93 26.38
N ALA A 158 -4.87 -3.42 25.34
CA ALA A 158 -3.68 -2.62 25.50
C ALA A 158 -3.98 -1.28 26.19
N VAL A 159 -5.04 -0.58 25.81
CA VAL A 159 -5.45 0.71 26.43
C VAL A 159 -5.67 0.53 27.93
N VAL A 160 -6.58 -0.37 28.33
CA VAL A 160 -6.92 -0.56 29.74
C VAL A 160 -5.74 -1.11 30.55
N SER A 161 -4.85 -1.89 29.92
CA SER A 161 -3.61 -2.36 30.55
C SER A 161 -2.63 -1.20 30.76
N GLN A 162 -2.41 -0.32 29.77
CA GLN A 162 -1.51 0.82 29.90
C GLN A 162 -2.01 1.80 30.96
N LEU A 163 -3.30 2.14 30.96
CA LEU A 163 -3.93 2.98 32.00
C LEU A 163 -3.75 2.36 33.40
N SER A 164 -3.97 1.06 33.54
CA SER A 164 -3.78 0.36 34.81
C SER A 164 -2.32 0.36 35.28
N ARG A 165 -1.35 0.25 34.36
CA ARG A 165 0.08 0.28 34.69
C ARG A 165 0.53 1.68 35.07
N LEU A 166 0.06 2.71 34.37
CA LEU A 166 0.30 4.11 34.70
C LEU A 166 -0.19 4.42 36.12
N ALA A 167 -1.42 4.03 36.46
CA ALA A 167 -1.98 4.20 37.80
C ALA A 167 -1.11 3.52 38.87
N VAL A 168 -0.68 2.26 38.66
CA VAL A 168 0.18 1.57 39.62
C VAL A 168 1.56 2.23 39.75
N GLY A 169 2.18 2.66 38.64
CA GLY A 169 3.47 3.36 38.67
C GLY A 169 3.40 4.65 39.50
N LEU A 170 2.35 5.44 39.29
CA LEU A 170 2.09 6.68 40.03
C LEU A 170 1.76 6.42 41.51
N ILE A 171 1.04 5.35 41.83
CA ILE A 171 0.78 4.94 43.22
C ILE A 171 2.09 4.55 43.92
N ARG A 172 2.98 3.80 43.26
CA ARG A 172 4.28 3.40 43.82
C ARG A 172 5.19 4.60 44.06
N ALA A 173 5.27 5.53 43.10
CA ALA A 173 6.00 6.78 43.26
C ALA A 173 5.43 7.63 44.42
N SER A 174 4.09 7.73 44.49
CA SER A 174 3.40 8.47 45.55
C SER A 174 3.60 7.84 46.94
N LEU A 175 3.61 6.51 47.05
CA LEU A 175 3.87 5.80 48.32
C LEU A 175 5.29 6.04 48.81
N ARG A 176 6.31 5.96 47.93
CA ARG A 176 7.69 6.30 48.29
C ARG A 176 7.81 7.74 48.79
N ARG A 177 7.08 8.65 48.17
CA ARG A 177 7.03 10.05 48.60
C ARG A 177 6.32 10.21 49.95
N ALA A 178 5.18 9.57 50.17
CA ALA A 178 4.48 9.58 51.43
C ALA A 178 5.36 9.03 52.57
N ALA A 179 6.10 7.95 52.32
CA ALA A 179 7.05 7.38 53.28
C ALA A 179 8.16 8.38 53.65
N ARG A 180 8.76 9.05 52.66
CA ARG A 180 9.77 10.11 52.91
C ARG A 180 9.22 11.30 53.71
N GLN A 181 7.97 11.70 53.44
CA GLN A 181 7.35 12.85 54.11
C GLN A 181 6.89 12.55 55.53
N THR A 182 6.50 11.31 55.81
CA THR A 182 6.03 10.88 57.14
C THR A 182 7.15 10.29 57.99
N GLY A 183 8.27 9.88 57.39
CA GLY A 183 9.35 9.14 58.07
C GLY A 183 9.01 7.66 58.34
N ILE A 184 7.88 7.16 57.82
CA ILE A 184 7.37 5.81 58.08
C ILE A 184 7.75 4.90 56.91
N SER A 185 8.49 3.82 57.17
CA SER A 185 8.80 2.80 56.14
C SER A 185 7.52 2.09 55.67
N PRO A 186 7.34 1.82 54.36
CA PRO A 186 6.22 1.02 53.87
C PRO A 186 6.40 -0.48 54.15
N ASP A 187 7.48 -0.91 54.79
CA ASP A 187 7.67 -2.32 55.20
C ASP A 187 6.56 -2.73 56.17
N GLY A 188 5.88 -3.84 55.88
CA GLY A 188 4.70 -4.27 56.65
C GLY A 188 3.40 -3.54 56.30
N PHE A 189 3.38 -2.66 55.31
CA PHE A 189 2.18 -2.00 54.78
C PHE A 189 2.00 -2.32 53.29
N VAL A 190 0.81 -2.74 52.87
CA VAL A 190 0.52 -3.07 51.46
C VAL A 190 -0.70 -2.31 50.93
N VAL A 191 -0.58 -1.86 49.69
CA VAL A 191 -1.66 -1.29 48.89
C VAL A 191 -2.18 -2.36 47.94
N LEU A 192 -3.47 -2.67 48.07
CA LEU A 192 -4.20 -3.64 47.28
C LEU A 192 -5.15 -2.88 46.34
N ALA A 193 -5.08 -3.19 45.05
CA ALA A 193 -6.04 -2.73 44.06
C ALA A 193 -7.26 -3.65 44.02
N MET A 194 -8.42 -3.03 43.93
CA MET A 194 -9.73 -3.67 43.77
C MET A 194 -10.36 -3.26 42.42
N GLY A 195 -11.55 -3.77 42.12
CA GLY A 195 -12.35 -3.31 40.98
C GLY A 195 -11.60 -3.35 39.64
N LYS A 196 -11.76 -2.29 38.84
CA LYS A 196 -11.16 -2.16 37.50
C LYS A 196 -9.62 -2.17 37.56
N LEU A 197 -9.02 -1.49 38.53
CA LEU A 197 -7.55 -1.45 38.68
C LEU A 197 -6.97 -2.84 39.05
N GLY A 198 -7.68 -3.57 39.90
CA GLY A 198 -7.35 -4.94 40.29
C GLY A 198 -7.41 -5.91 39.10
N GLY A 199 -8.43 -5.75 38.25
CA GLY A 199 -8.64 -6.48 36.99
C GLY A 199 -7.65 -6.15 35.86
N ARG A 200 -6.88 -5.06 35.97
CA ARG A 200 -6.11 -4.44 34.87
C ARG A 200 -7.01 -3.92 33.74
N GLU A 201 -8.16 -3.38 34.13
CA GLU A 201 -9.24 -2.94 33.25
C GLU A 201 -9.64 -1.49 33.54
N LEU A 202 -8.69 -0.62 33.91
CA LEU A 202 -8.96 0.78 34.24
C LEU A 202 -9.41 1.58 32.99
N ASN A 203 -10.36 2.52 33.15
CA ASN A 203 -10.72 3.50 32.13
C ASN A 203 -10.07 4.87 32.42
N TYR A 204 -10.18 5.79 31.47
CA TYR A 204 -9.66 7.16 31.57
C TYR A 204 -10.18 7.92 32.79
N SER A 205 -11.50 7.98 33.00
CA SER A 205 -12.10 8.73 34.12
C SER A 205 -12.76 7.75 35.10
N SER A 206 -11.94 6.95 35.80
CA SER A 206 -12.41 6.02 36.85
C SER A 206 -11.76 6.32 38.19
N ASP A 207 -12.50 6.07 39.27
CA ASP A 207 -11.91 6.01 40.60
C ASP A 207 -10.95 4.82 40.68
N ILE A 208 -9.91 4.95 41.52
CA ILE A 208 -9.06 3.82 41.88
C ILE A 208 -9.55 3.22 43.20
N ASP A 209 -10.12 2.02 43.12
CA ASP A 209 -10.56 1.27 44.29
C ASP A 209 -9.34 0.67 45.01
N LEU A 210 -9.02 1.18 46.19
CA LEU A 210 -7.86 0.76 46.98
C LEU A 210 -8.26 0.19 48.34
N LEU A 211 -7.40 -0.70 48.85
CA LEU A 211 -7.48 -1.26 50.18
C LEU A 211 -6.08 -1.29 50.79
N PHE A 212 -5.96 -0.84 52.04
CA PHE A 212 -4.70 -0.89 52.77
C PHE A 212 -4.71 -2.01 53.80
N LEU A 213 -3.57 -2.64 54.00
CA LEU A 213 -3.40 -3.69 55.00
C LEU A 213 -2.04 -3.56 55.67
N ALA A 214 -2.01 -3.72 56.98
CA ALA A 214 -0.77 -3.73 57.78
C ALA A 214 -0.53 -5.09 58.43
N ARG A 215 0.75 -5.40 58.66
CA ARG A 215 1.21 -6.59 59.39
C ARG A 215 0.88 -6.48 60.89
N ASP A 216 1.21 -5.34 61.48
CA ASP A 216 1.12 -5.04 62.93
C ASP A 216 0.13 -3.89 63.21
N ASP A 217 0.13 -3.34 64.44
CA ASP A 217 -0.90 -2.42 64.97
C ASP A 217 -1.21 -1.18 64.10
N LEU A 218 -2.49 -0.80 64.09
CA LEU A 218 -3.14 0.18 63.21
C LEU A 218 -2.48 1.57 63.26
N THR A 219 -1.97 1.93 64.45
CA THR A 219 -1.52 3.29 64.80
C THR A 219 -0.27 3.72 64.02
N ASN A 220 0.57 2.77 63.60
CA ASN A 220 1.88 3.07 63.02
C ASN A 220 1.83 3.46 61.53
N TYR A 221 0.79 3.08 60.79
CA TYR A 221 0.70 3.30 59.33
C TYR A 221 -0.45 4.22 58.91
N LEU A 222 -1.30 4.65 59.83
CA LEU A 222 -2.40 5.57 59.53
C LEU A 222 -1.92 6.90 58.90
N PRO A 223 -0.85 7.57 59.39
CA PRO A 223 -0.34 8.78 58.76
C PRO A 223 0.19 8.53 57.35
N LEU A 224 0.84 7.39 57.10
CA LEU A 224 1.33 6.99 55.78
C LEU A 224 0.18 6.80 54.78
N ALA A 225 -0.88 6.10 55.21
CA ALA A 225 -2.08 5.86 54.42
C ALA A 225 -2.83 7.15 54.07
N GLN A 226 -3.05 8.02 55.06
CA GLN A 226 -3.68 9.33 54.85
C GLN A 226 -2.86 10.18 53.88
N ARG A 227 -1.53 10.20 54.07
CA ARG A 227 -0.65 10.97 53.19
C ARG A 227 -0.61 10.46 51.76
N LEU A 228 -0.67 9.13 51.55
CA LEU A 228 -0.79 8.56 50.22
C LEU A 228 -2.09 8.99 49.54
N ILE A 229 -3.23 8.93 50.25
CA ILE A 229 -4.54 9.37 49.71
C ILE A 229 -4.49 10.85 49.34
N GLU A 230 -3.91 11.69 50.20
CA GLU A 230 -3.72 13.12 49.93
C GLU A 230 -2.90 13.35 48.67
N LEU A 231 -1.75 12.68 48.50
CA LEU A 231 -0.90 12.85 47.31
C LEU A 231 -1.59 12.41 46.02
N LEU A 232 -2.45 11.39 46.08
CA LEU A 232 -3.20 10.92 44.92
C LEU A 232 -4.39 11.84 44.58
N SER A 233 -5.03 12.43 45.58
CA SER A 233 -6.30 13.16 45.43
C SER A 233 -6.14 14.68 45.41
N ALA A 234 -4.99 15.21 45.80
CA ALA A 234 -4.76 16.65 45.89
C ALA A 234 -4.85 17.32 44.50
N ALA A 235 -5.60 18.42 44.45
CA ALA A 235 -5.73 19.23 43.24
C ALA A 235 -4.58 20.25 43.13
N THR A 236 -4.05 20.41 41.93
CA THR A 236 -3.15 21.50 41.52
C THR A 236 -3.76 22.24 40.32
N ALA A 237 -3.06 23.24 39.79
CA ALA A 237 -3.43 23.87 38.51
C ALA A 237 -3.52 22.86 37.34
N GLU A 238 -2.83 21.73 37.47
CA GLU A 238 -2.81 20.62 36.51
C GLU A 238 -3.87 19.56 36.82
N GLY A 239 -4.79 19.77 37.75
CA GLY A 239 -5.80 18.78 38.15
C GLY A 239 -5.33 17.88 39.29
N PHE A 240 -5.72 16.61 39.29
CA PHE A 240 -5.41 15.61 40.34
C PHE A 240 -4.94 14.30 39.68
N LEU A 241 -4.20 13.45 40.41
CA LEU A 241 -3.80 12.15 39.87
C LEU A 241 -5.00 11.21 39.72
N TYR A 242 -5.60 10.82 40.84
CA TYR A 242 -6.76 9.94 40.84
C TYR A 242 -7.70 10.25 42.00
N ARG A 243 -8.99 10.02 41.74
CA ARG A 243 -9.98 9.91 42.82
C ARG A 243 -9.82 8.54 43.47
N VAL A 244 -9.58 8.52 44.78
CA VAL A 244 -9.35 7.28 45.54
C VAL A 244 -10.65 6.84 46.22
N ASP A 245 -11.08 5.60 45.96
CA ASP A 245 -12.20 4.98 46.66
C ASP A 245 -11.73 3.91 47.64
N MET A 246 -12.03 4.11 48.93
CA MET A 246 -11.68 3.21 50.04
C MET A 246 -12.90 2.47 50.61
N ARG A 247 -14.06 2.52 49.95
CA ARG A 247 -15.34 1.99 50.48
C ARG A 247 -15.43 0.46 50.49
N LEU A 248 -14.58 -0.24 49.74
CA LEU A 248 -14.53 -1.71 49.72
C LEU A 248 -13.73 -2.33 50.88
N ARG A 249 -13.23 -1.51 51.83
CA ARG A 249 -12.57 -2.01 53.03
C ARG A 249 -13.58 -2.61 54.04
N PRO A 250 -13.14 -3.44 55.00
CA PRO A 250 -14.02 -4.01 56.03
C PRO A 250 -14.84 -2.94 56.72
N TRP A 251 -16.15 -3.17 56.88
CA TRP A 251 -17.12 -2.19 57.44
C TRP A 251 -17.28 -0.89 56.63
N GLY A 252 -16.76 -0.86 55.40
CA GLY A 252 -16.82 0.30 54.52
C GLY A 252 -16.26 1.56 55.17
N LYS A 253 -17.02 2.65 55.08
CA LYS A 253 -16.62 3.97 55.61
C LYS A 253 -16.49 4.02 57.14
N ASP A 254 -17.14 3.10 57.85
CA ASP A 254 -17.14 3.05 59.32
C ASP A 254 -16.01 2.15 59.87
N GLY A 255 -15.28 1.47 58.99
CA GLY A 255 -14.16 0.61 59.36
C GLY A 255 -12.79 1.29 59.35
N PRO A 256 -11.78 0.64 59.97
CA PRO A 256 -10.41 1.15 60.00
C PRO A 256 -9.87 1.35 58.59
N LEU A 257 -9.15 2.43 58.35
CA LEU A 257 -8.56 2.73 57.05
C LEU A 257 -7.47 1.70 56.66
N VAL A 258 -6.74 1.21 57.66
CA VAL A 258 -5.65 0.23 57.50
C VAL A 258 -5.90 -0.95 58.45
N PRO A 259 -6.80 -1.90 58.12
CA PRO A 259 -6.98 -3.11 58.94
C PRO A 259 -5.70 -3.94 59.04
N THR A 260 -5.55 -4.70 60.13
CA THR A 260 -4.55 -5.76 60.24
C THR A 260 -4.99 -7.00 59.47
N LEU A 261 -4.05 -7.86 59.06
CA LEU A 261 -4.37 -9.14 58.40
C LEU A 261 -5.36 -9.99 59.22
N LEU A 262 -5.14 -10.09 60.53
CA LEU A 262 -6.03 -10.84 61.42
C LEU A 262 -7.42 -10.21 61.52
N GLY A 263 -7.50 -8.88 61.63
CA GLY A 263 -8.77 -8.15 61.68
C GLY A 263 -9.56 -8.31 60.38
N TYR A 264 -8.87 -8.28 59.24
CA TYR A 264 -9.46 -8.50 57.93
C TYR A 264 -10.07 -9.90 57.79
N MET A 265 -9.30 -10.94 58.16
CA MET A 265 -9.77 -12.33 58.08
C MET A 265 -11.00 -12.58 58.97
N ARG A 266 -10.98 -12.07 60.22
CA ARG A 266 -12.15 -12.16 61.12
C ARG A 266 -13.41 -11.51 60.53
N TYR A 267 -13.26 -10.40 59.83
CA TYR A 267 -14.38 -9.75 59.15
C TYR A 267 -14.91 -10.63 58.00
N LEU A 268 -14.01 -11.13 57.16
CA LEU A 268 -14.36 -11.97 56.01
C LEU A 268 -15.10 -13.24 56.44
N GLU A 269 -14.69 -13.85 57.55
CA GLU A 269 -15.29 -15.07 58.10
C GLU A 269 -16.69 -14.84 58.67
N LYS A 270 -16.88 -13.76 59.44
CA LYS A 270 -18.09 -13.58 60.26
C LYS A 270 -19.14 -12.65 59.65
N ASN A 271 -18.74 -11.70 58.81
CA ASN A 271 -19.58 -10.56 58.44
C ASN A 271 -19.68 -10.29 56.93
N ALA A 272 -18.73 -10.76 56.12
CA ALA A 272 -18.69 -10.41 54.69
C ALA A 272 -19.84 -11.04 53.89
N ARG A 273 -20.52 -10.21 53.10
CA ARG A 273 -21.61 -10.61 52.20
C ARG A 273 -21.06 -11.20 50.90
N LEU A 274 -21.91 -11.93 50.16
CA LEU A 274 -21.53 -12.57 48.90
C LEU A 274 -20.96 -11.60 47.85
N TRP A 275 -21.53 -10.40 47.72
CA TRP A 275 -21.03 -9.40 46.77
C TRP A 275 -19.63 -8.88 47.15
N GLU A 276 -19.28 -8.84 48.45
CA GLU A 276 -17.95 -8.47 48.93
C GLU A 276 -16.94 -9.55 48.56
N LYS A 277 -17.33 -10.83 48.75
CA LYS A 277 -16.55 -11.98 48.28
C LYS A 277 -16.35 -11.96 46.76
N GLN A 278 -17.39 -11.65 45.99
CA GLN A 278 -17.30 -11.50 44.54
C GLN A 278 -16.33 -10.37 44.15
N SER A 279 -16.33 -9.25 44.86
CA SER A 279 -15.40 -8.14 44.59
C SER A 279 -13.92 -8.54 44.80
N LEU A 280 -13.66 -9.46 45.72
CA LEU A 280 -12.32 -9.98 46.02
C LEU A 280 -11.71 -10.84 44.91
N LEU A 281 -12.48 -11.25 43.89
CA LEU A 281 -11.91 -11.89 42.69
C LEU A 281 -10.86 -11.00 42.00
N LYS A 282 -11.05 -9.67 42.05
CA LYS A 282 -10.16 -8.71 41.40
C LYS A 282 -9.02 -8.22 42.30
N ILE A 283 -8.93 -8.67 43.57
CA ILE A 283 -7.89 -8.19 44.51
C ILE A 283 -6.47 -8.45 43.99
N ARG A 284 -5.61 -7.43 44.07
CA ARG A 284 -4.23 -7.50 43.59
C ARG A 284 -3.29 -6.62 44.41
N PRO A 285 -2.20 -7.15 44.99
CA PRO A 285 -1.12 -6.34 45.57
C PRO A 285 -0.44 -5.48 44.50
N ILE A 286 -0.28 -4.17 44.75
CA ILE A 286 0.29 -3.24 43.76
C ILE A 286 1.45 -2.37 44.27
N ALA A 287 1.50 -2.04 45.57
CA ALA A 287 2.58 -1.27 46.18
C ALA A 287 2.79 -1.64 47.65
N GLY A 288 3.96 -1.31 48.21
CA GLY A 288 4.34 -1.66 49.59
C GLY A 288 4.85 -3.11 49.72
N ASP A 289 4.59 -3.74 50.86
CA ASP A 289 4.92 -5.14 51.15
C ASP A 289 4.03 -6.10 50.34
N LEU A 290 4.42 -6.38 49.10
CA LEU A 290 3.65 -7.25 48.19
C LEU A 290 3.48 -8.68 48.75
N ALA A 291 4.43 -9.17 49.55
CA ALA A 291 4.37 -10.50 50.15
C ALA A 291 3.23 -10.59 51.17
N LEU A 292 3.00 -9.54 51.96
CA LEU A 292 1.84 -9.45 52.86
C LEU A 292 0.52 -9.51 52.08
N GLY A 293 0.44 -8.83 50.94
CA GLY A 293 -0.75 -8.86 50.08
C GLY A 293 -1.00 -10.22 49.43
N GLU A 294 0.06 -10.91 48.98
CA GLU A 294 -0.05 -12.28 48.45
C GLU A 294 -0.47 -13.26 49.54
N ARG A 295 0.02 -13.11 50.77
CA ARG A 295 -0.43 -13.89 51.93
C ARG A 295 -1.92 -13.71 52.20
N LEU A 296 -2.44 -12.47 52.15
CA LEU A 296 -3.89 -12.25 52.24
C LEU A 296 -4.62 -12.99 51.10
N ARG A 297 -4.14 -12.88 49.86
CA ARG A 297 -4.76 -13.54 48.70
C ARG A 297 -4.78 -15.07 48.83
N GLU A 298 -3.80 -15.68 49.47
CA GLU A 298 -3.80 -17.10 49.77
C GLU A 298 -4.85 -17.46 50.81
N LEU A 299 -4.90 -16.70 51.91
CA LEU A 299 -5.81 -16.93 53.03
C LEU A 299 -7.29 -16.73 52.66
N ILE A 300 -7.63 -15.78 51.79
CA ILE A 300 -9.04 -15.54 51.42
C ILE A 300 -9.60 -16.63 50.48
N GLN A 301 -8.76 -17.41 49.79
CA GLN A 301 -9.22 -18.34 48.74
C GLN A 301 -10.29 -19.33 49.20
N PRO A 302 -10.12 -20.06 50.32
CA PRO A 302 -11.14 -20.99 50.79
C PRO A 302 -12.48 -20.29 51.08
N HIS A 303 -12.45 -19.03 51.49
CA HIS A 303 -13.67 -18.26 51.79
C HIS A 303 -14.41 -17.77 50.55
N LEU A 304 -13.73 -17.67 49.40
CA LEU A 304 -14.34 -17.23 48.13
C LEU A 304 -15.05 -18.39 47.41
N PHE A 305 -14.49 -19.60 47.45
CA PHE A 305 -14.91 -20.72 46.59
C PHE A 305 -15.77 -21.79 47.30
N ASN A 306 -16.10 -21.59 48.58
CA ASN A 306 -16.93 -22.53 49.35
C ASN A 306 -18.44 -22.18 49.34
N THR A 307 -18.89 -21.24 48.50
CA THR A 307 -20.31 -20.86 48.43
C THR A 307 -21.03 -21.73 47.38
N PRO A 308 -22.20 -22.34 47.68
CA PRO A 308 -22.98 -23.08 46.70
C PRO A 308 -23.32 -22.26 45.45
N ALA A 309 -23.25 -22.90 44.28
CA ALA A 309 -23.46 -22.23 42.98
C ALA A 309 -24.86 -21.61 42.83
N GLU A 310 -25.89 -22.25 43.38
CA GLU A 310 -27.27 -21.73 43.34
C GLU A 310 -27.43 -20.46 44.18
N GLU A 311 -26.83 -20.44 45.38
CA GLU A 311 -26.84 -19.27 46.27
C GLU A 311 -26.11 -18.09 45.62
N LEU A 312 -24.96 -18.35 44.98
CA LEU A 312 -24.23 -17.35 44.20
C LEU A 312 -25.07 -16.81 43.03
N ARG A 313 -25.71 -17.69 42.26
CA ARG A 313 -26.56 -17.31 41.12
C ARG A 313 -27.72 -16.41 41.58
N ALA A 314 -28.45 -16.83 42.61
CA ALA A 314 -29.56 -16.07 43.17
C ALA A 314 -29.10 -14.71 43.73
N GLY A 315 -27.96 -14.67 44.41
CA GLY A 315 -27.38 -13.43 44.95
C GLY A 315 -26.99 -12.42 43.86
N VAL A 316 -26.32 -12.88 42.80
CA VAL A 316 -25.94 -12.05 41.64
C VAL A 316 -27.17 -11.51 40.91
N PHE A 317 -28.16 -12.38 40.66
CA PHE A 317 -29.41 -12.01 39.99
C PHE A 317 -30.21 -10.98 40.82
N ALA A 318 -30.37 -11.21 42.12
CA ALA A 318 -31.06 -10.28 43.02
C ALA A 318 -30.35 -8.94 43.16
N MET A 319 -29.01 -8.92 43.11
CA MET A 319 -28.23 -7.68 43.08
C MET A 319 -28.48 -6.90 41.79
N LYS A 320 -28.46 -7.58 40.63
CA LYS A 320 -28.71 -6.92 39.33
C LYS A 320 -30.11 -6.33 39.24
N ASN A 321 -31.14 -7.08 39.65
CA ASN A 321 -32.52 -6.59 39.66
C ASN A 321 -32.71 -5.35 40.54
N ARG A 322 -32.02 -5.28 41.68
CA ARG A 322 -32.05 -4.09 42.54
C ARG A 322 -31.39 -2.88 41.85
N THR A 323 -30.26 -3.09 41.16
CA THR A 323 -29.61 -2.02 40.40
C THR A 323 -30.50 -1.52 39.26
N GLU A 324 -31.13 -2.41 38.49
CA GLU A 324 -32.03 -2.05 37.39
C GLU A 324 -33.27 -1.32 37.91
N LYS A 325 -33.87 -1.79 39.01
CA LYS A 325 -35.00 -1.09 39.65
C LYS A 325 -34.62 0.31 40.10
N PHE A 326 -33.44 0.47 40.72
CA PHE A 326 -32.96 1.78 41.13
C PHE A 326 -32.75 2.75 39.94
N LEU A 327 -32.25 2.26 38.81
CA LEU A 327 -32.11 3.06 37.58
C LEU A 327 -33.48 3.49 37.05
N LYS A 328 -34.45 2.57 37.03
CA LYS A 328 -35.84 2.83 36.66
C LYS A 328 -36.50 3.89 37.54
N ASP A 329 -36.35 3.77 38.87
CA ASP A 329 -36.87 4.75 39.83
C ASP A 329 -36.24 6.15 39.66
N LYS A 330 -35.08 6.24 38.98
CA LYS A 330 -34.39 7.49 38.62
C LYS A 330 -34.68 7.97 37.19
N GLY A 331 -35.56 7.30 36.45
CA GLY A 331 -35.89 7.63 35.06
C GLY A 331 -34.76 7.33 34.05
N ARG A 332 -33.79 6.48 34.42
CA ARG A 332 -32.63 6.09 33.59
C ARG A 332 -32.83 4.69 32.99
N GLU A 333 -33.93 4.50 32.26
CA GLU A 333 -34.30 3.19 31.68
C GLU A 333 -33.55 2.86 30.38
N TRP A 334 -33.01 3.87 29.68
CA TRP A 334 -32.31 3.71 28.40
C TRP A 334 -30.94 4.37 28.41
N GLY A 335 -30.00 3.82 27.62
CA GLY A 335 -28.69 4.42 27.37
C GLY A 335 -27.63 4.17 28.45
N GLU A 336 -27.92 3.34 29.46
CA GLU A 336 -27.00 3.00 30.55
C GLU A 336 -26.00 1.89 30.16
N VAL A 337 -24.84 2.26 29.63
CA VAL A 337 -23.89 1.28 29.05
C VAL A 337 -23.24 0.38 30.11
N LYS A 338 -23.12 0.87 31.34
CA LYS A 338 -22.46 0.14 32.44
C LYS A 338 -23.43 -0.65 33.29
N LEU A 339 -24.53 -0.03 33.73
CA LEU A 339 -25.42 -0.60 34.76
C LEU A 339 -26.79 -1.04 34.21
N GLY A 340 -27.14 -0.65 32.98
CA GLY A 340 -28.42 -0.94 32.34
C GLY A 340 -28.61 -2.40 31.94
N VAL A 341 -29.62 -2.68 31.12
CA VAL A 341 -29.91 -4.03 30.61
C VAL A 341 -28.95 -4.37 29.48
N GLY A 342 -28.33 -5.56 29.50
CA GLY A 342 -27.39 -5.95 28.45
C GLY A 342 -26.08 -5.16 28.50
N SER A 343 -25.61 -4.88 29.72
CA SER A 343 -24.54 -3.91 29.96
C SER A 343 -23.17 -4.55 30.20
N ILE A 344 -22.15 -3.70 30.37
CA ILE A 344 -20.81 -4.12 30.83
C ILE A 344 -20.91 -4.98 32.10
N ARG A 345 -21.79 -4.59 33.04
CA ARG A 345 -21.97 -5.29 34.31
C ARG A 345 -22.58 -6.68 34.14
N ASP A 346 -23.44 -6.89 33.15
CA ASP A 346 -23.99 -8.21 32.84
C ASP A 346 -22.88 -9.18 32.43
N VAL A 347 -21.98 -8.74 31.56
CA VAL A 347 -20.82 -9.54 31.15
C VAL A 347 -19.91 -9.84 32.35
N GLU A 348 -19.58 -8.83 33.15
CA GLU A 348 -18.75 -9.01 34.36
C GLU A 348 -19.37 -10.02 35.32
N PHE A 349 -20.70 -9.96 35.52
CA PHE A 349 -21.40 -10.87 36.41
C PHE A 349 -21.42 -12.30 35.90
N VAL A 350 -21.66 -12.53 34.60
CA VAL A 350 -21.56 -13.87 34.00
C VAL A 350 -20.16 -14.47 34.24
N VAL A 351 -19.12 -13.69 33.93
CA VAL A 351 -17.74 -14.14 34.07
C VAL A 351 -17.36 -14.41 35.53
N GLN A 352 -17.78 -13.56 36.46
CA GLN A 352 -17.47 -13.72 37.89
C GLN A 352 -18.24 -14.89 38.51
N TYR A 353 -19.52 -15.04 38.18
CA TYR A 353 -20.34 -16.16 38.63
C TYR A 353 -19.75 -17.50 38.17
N LEU A 354 -19.49 -17.65 36.88
CA LEU A 354 -18.98 -18.91 36.33
C LEU A 354 -17.61 -19.27 36.92
N GLN A 355 -16.76 -18.28 37.22
CA GLN A 355 -15.52 -18.52 37.95
C GLN A 355 -15.76 -18.99 39.38
N LEU A 356 -16.60 -18.31 40.17
CA LEU A 356 -16.86 -18.68 41.56
C LEU A 356 -17.52 -20.05 41.68
N ALA A 357 -18.45 -20.38 40.78
CA ALA A 357 -19.17 -21.63 40.80
C ALA A 357 -18.32 -22.84 40.36
N ASN A 358 -17.29 -22.62 39.53
CA ASN A 358 -16.59 -23.73 38.86
C ASN A 358 -15.07 -23.79 39.13
N VAL A 359 -14.47 -22.85 39.87
CA VAL A 359 -13.02 -22.83 40.13
C VAL A 359 -12.52 -24.11 40.78
N SER A 360 -13.30 -24.74 41.65
CA SER A 360 -12.93 -25.99 42.31
C SER A 360 -12.75 -27.15 41.32
N ARG A 361 -13.48 -27.12 40.20
CA ARG A 361 -13.39 -28.12 39.12
C ARG A 361 -12.38 -27.71 38.04
N TYR A 362 -12.25 -26.41 37.77
CA TYR A 362 -11.38 -25.87 36.72
C TYR A 362 -10.51 -24.72 37.26
N PRO A 363 -9.43 -24.98 38.00
CA PRO A 363 -8.62 -23.93 38.62
C PRO A 363 -8.05 -22.89 37.63
N GLN A 364 -7.83 -23.31 36.38
CA GLN A 364 -7.29 -22.47 35.30
C GLN A 364 -8.22 -21.31 34.88
N ILE A 365 -9.52 -21.37 35.18
CA ILE A 365 -10.46 -20.29 34.81
C ILE A 365 -10.30 -19.04 35.68
N ARG A 366 -9.54 -19.15 36.78
CA ARG A 366 -9.32 -18.07 37.72
C ARG A 366 -8.49 -16.96 37.10
N THR A 367 -9.13 -15.82 36.87
CA THR A 367 -8.46 -14.62 36.39
C THR A 367 -9.18 -13.35 36.84
N ARG A 368 -8.43 -12.26 36.92
CA ARG A 368 -8.98 -10.96 37.35
C ARG A 368 -9.59 -10.16 36.20
N ALA A 369 -9.13 -10.42 34.97
CA ALA A 369 -9.51 -9.70 33.77
C ALA A 369 -10.70 -10.38 33.09
N THR A 370 -11.72 -9.62 32.75
CA THR A 370 -13.01 -10.08 32.21
C THR A 370 -12.83 -10.73 30.84
N LEU A 371 -12.13 -10.07 29.91
CA LEU A 371 -11.85 -10.62 28.57
C LEU A 371 -11.04 -11.91 28.62
N LYS A 372 -10.02 -11.97 29.49
CA LYS A 372 -9.27 -13.21 29.72
C LYS A 372 -10.16 -14.30 30.32
N GLY A 373 -11.10 -13.91 31.19
CA GLY A 373 -12.07 -14.81 31.83
C GLY A 373 -12.99 -15.46 30.80
N LEU A 374 -13.57 -14.67 29.89
CA LEU A 374 -14.39 -15.18 28.78
C LEU A 374 -13.66 -16.26 27.97
N ARG A 375 -12.39 -16.02 27.63
CA ARG A 375 -11.55 -16.98 26.90
C ARG A 375 -11.31 -18.27 27.70
N LEU A 376 -11.02 -18.16 28.99
CA LEU A 376 -10.74 -19.32 29.85
C LEU A 376 -12.00 -20.14 30.15
N LEU A 377 -13.15 -19.47 30.32
CA LEU A 377 -14.44 -20.11 30.53
C LEU A 377 -14.88 -20.93 29.31
N ARG A 378 -14.65 -20.41 28.10
CA ARG A 378 -14.79 -21.20 26.85
C ARG A 378 -13.90 -22.43 26.85
N ALA A 379 -12.61 -22.26 27.14
CA ALA A 379 -11.66 -23.37 27.13
C ALA A 379 -12.03 -24.49 28.13
N ALA A 380 -12.73 -24.14 29.21
CA ALA A 380 -13.27 -25.08 30.18
C ALA A 380 -14.65 -25.67 29.80
N GLY A 381 -15.24 -25.27 28.67
CA GLY A 381 -16.57 -25.70 28.22
C GLY A 381 -17.73 -25.10 29.01
N LEU A 382 -17.49 -24.03 29.80
CA LEU A 382 -18.50 -23.38 30.64
C LEU A 382 -19.29 -22.28 29.91
N LEU A 383 -18.73 -21.78 28.81
CA LEU A 383 -19.43 -20.94 27.84
C LEU A 383 -19.30 -21.60 26.48
N THR A 384 -20.38 -21.57 25.71
CA THR A 384 -20.24 -21.80 24.28
C THR A 384 -19.43 -20.65 23.73
N ILE A 385 -18.35 -20.96 23.06
CA ILE A 385 -18.00 -20.43 21.76
C ILE A 385 -18.86 -19.23 21.22
N VAL A 386 -20.16 -19.40 20.91
CA VAL A 386 -21.05 -18.28 20.45
C VAL A 386 -21.30 -17.26 21.55
N GLU A 387 -21.59 -17.73 22.77
CA GLU A 387 -21.77 -16.85 23.93
C GLU A 387 -20.50 -16.06 24.25
N THR A 388 -19.33 -16.70 24.17
CA THR A 388 -18.03 -16.05 24.37
C THR A 388 -17.79 -14.94 23.35
N ARG A 389 -18.13 -15.15 22.07
CA ARG A 389 -18.04 -14.11 21.03
C ARG A 389 -18.97 -12.94 21.35
N ILE A 390 -20.26 -13.20 21.55
CA ILE A 390 -21.26 -12.16 21.84
C ILE A 390 -20.86 -11.32 23.06
N LEU A 391 -20.44 -11.98 24.15
CA LEU A 391 -20.01 -11.30 25.37
C LEU A 391 -18.70 -10.52 25.16
N THR A 392 -17.77 -11.03 24.36
CA THR A 392 -16.50 -10.35 24.05
C THR A 392 -16.73 -9.11 23.20
N ASP A 393 -17.41 -9.25 22.07
CA ASP A 393 -17.67 -8.17 21.11
C ASP A 393 -18.52 -7.09 21.78
N GLY A 394 -19.57 -7.49 22.49
CA GLY A 394 -20.42 -6.57 23.24
C GLY A 394 -19.69 -5.87 24.38
N TYR A 395 -18.82 -6.56 25.12
CA TYR A 395 -18.01 -5.93 26.16
C TYR A 395 -17.02 -4.92 25.58
N ILE A 396 -16.34 -5.26 24.47
CA ILE A 396 -15.42 -4.32 23.80
C ILE A 396 -16.21 -3.09 23.33
N PHE A 397 -17.31 -3.30 22.60
CA PHE A 397 -18.14 -2.23 22.08
C PHE A 397 -18.64 -1.26 23.16
N LEU A 398 -19.24 -1.79 24.22
CA LEU A 398 -19.75 -0.98 25.33
C LEU A 398 -18.63 -0.24 26.09
N ARG A 399 -17.44 -0.84 26.20
CA ARG A 399 -16.28 -0.19 26.82
C ARG A 399 -15.70 0.91 25.95
N THR A 400 -15.69 0.74 24.64
CA THR A 400 -15.31 1.80 23.69
C THR A 400 -16.28 2.99 23.79
N ILE A 401 -17.59 2.74 23.90
CA ILE A 401 -18.57 3.79 24.16
C ILE A 401 -18.28 4.48 25.50
N GLU A 402 -18.08 3.72 26.57
CA GLU A 402 -17.76 4.27 27.91
C GLU A 402 -16.49 5.16 27.85
N HIS A 403 -15.44 4.75 27.12
CA HIS A 403 -14.23 5.56 26.93
C HIS A 403 -14.51 6.86 26.20
N HIS A 404 -15.27 6.81 25.11
CA HIS A 404 -15.60 7.98 24.30
C HIS A 404 -16.45 8.99 25.07
N LEU A 405 -17.42 8.52 25.87
CA LEU A 405 -18.23 9.34 26.76
C LEU A 405 -17.37 10.00 27.85
N GLN A 406 -16.49 9.25 28.49
CA GLN A 406 -15.63 9.76 29.56
C GLN A 406 -14.64 10.80 29.06
N MET A 407 -14.02 10.57 27.90
CA MET A 407 -12.95 11.42 27.35
C MET A 407 -13.43 12.71 26.71
N MET A 408 -14.73 12.90 26.51
CA MET A 408 -15.28 14.17 25.97
C MET A 408 -14.87 15.36 26.83
N GLU A 409 -15.13 15.22 28.13
CA GLU A 409 -14.97 16.28 29.14
C GLU A 409 -14.24 15.76 30.39
N TYR A 410 -13.63 14.58 30.30
CA TYR A 410 -12.99 13.86 31.40
C TYR A 410 -13.92 13.59 32.60
N ARG A 411 -15.18 13.26 32.33
CA ARG A 411 -16.22 13.03 33.35
C ARG A 411 -16.52 11.56 33.55
N GLN A 412 -16.98 11.18 34.75
CA GLN A 412 -17.51 9.85 35.03
C GLN A 412 -18.95 9.74 34.49
N THR A 413 -19.07 9.59 33.18
CA THR A 413 -20.35 9.36 32.51
C THR A 413 -20.37 7.98 31.85
N ASP A 414 -21.49 7.30 32.01
CA ASP A 414 -21.81 5.98 31.44
C ASP A 414 -23.22 5.95 30.83
N THR A 415 -23.79 7.14 30.56
CA THR A 415 -25.11 7.30 29.95
C THR A 415 -24.98 7.91 28.56
N LEU A 416 -25.65 7.32 27.58
CA LEU A 416 -25.78 7.89 26.25
C LEU A 416 -26.55 9.22 26.30
N PRO A 417 -26.20 10.21 25.45
CA PRO A 417 -26.98 11.42 25.35
C PRO A 417 -28.37 11.14 24.79
N THR A 418 -29.36 11.94 25.18
CA THR A 418 -30.75 11.82 24.71
C THR A 418 -31.04 12.70 23.49
N GLU A 419 -30.24 13.75 23.26
CA GLU A 419 -30.43 14.65 22.12
C GLU A 419 -29.93 14.00 20.81
N PRO A 420 -30.74 14.00 19.74
CA PRO A 420 -30.34 13.38 18.46
C PRO A 420 -29.03 13.92 17.88
N ALA A 421 -28.77 15.23 18.04
CA ALA A 421 -27.53 15.85 17.59
C ALA A 421 -26.29 15.33 18.36
N ALA A 422 -26.43 15.12 19.67
CA ALA A 422 -25.36 14.58 20.50
C ALA A 422 -25.13 13.08 20.23
N ILE A 423 -26.19 12.32 19.92
CA ILE A 423 -26.07 10.92 19.46
C ILE A 423 -25.36 10.87 18.11
N ALA A 424 -25.77 11.68 17.13
CA ALA A 424 -25.12 11.72 15.81
C ALA A 424 -23.65 12.12 15.92
N PHE A 425 -23.31 13.03 16.85
CA PHE A 425 -21.93 13.40 17.13
C PHE A 425 -21.13 12.25 17.75
N LEU A 426 -21.69 11.54 18.74
CA LEU A 426 -21.06 10.35 19.33
C LEU A 426 -20.88 9.22 18.30
N ALA A 427 -21.88 9.00 17.46
CA ALA A 427 -21.87 8.02 16.38
C ALA A 427 -20.71 8.28 15.40
N ARG A 428 -20.58 9.51 14.89
CA ARG A 428 -19.44 9.87 14.02
C ARG A 428 -18.09 9.67 14.69
N ARG A 429 -17.97 9.94 15.99
CA ARG A 429 -16.72 9.70 16.74
C ARG A 429 -16.39 8.23 16.91
N LEU A 430 -17.40 7.38 16.99
CA LEU A 430 -17.28 5.93 17.02
C LEU A 430 -17.17 5.31 15.62
N GLY A 431 -17.08 6.13 14.55
CA GLY A 431 -16.93 5.68 13.17
C GLY A 431 -18.24 5.29 12.47
N PHE A 432 -19.41 5.64 13.02
CA PHE A 432 -20.70 5.37 12.39
C PHE A 432 -21.16 6.54 11.50
N ASP A 433 -21.78 6.21 10.36
CA ASP A 433 -22.30 7.20 9.42
C ASP A 433 -23.45 8.05 10.01
N SER A 434 -24.28 7.44 10.84
CA SER A 434 -25.48 8.07 11.42
C SER A 434 -25.74 7.62 12.85
N GLY A 435 -26.46 8.46 13.60
CA GLY A 435 -26.91 8.14 14.96
C GLY A 435 -27.85 6.94 15.02
N GLU A 436 -28.66 6.74 13.98
CA GLU A 436 -29.63 5.63 13.88
C GLU A 436 -28.92 4.28 13.81
N LYS A 437 -27.95 4.14 12.90
CA LYS A 437 -27.13 2.92 12.77
C LYS A 437 -26.38 2.59 14.07
N PHE A 438 -25.89 3.62 14.75
CA PHE A 438 -25.23 3.45 16.05
C PHE A 438 -26.21 2.93 17.13
N ILE A 439 -27.42 3.49 17.23
CA ILE A 439 -28.43 3.05 18.19
C ILE A 439 -28.85 1.60 17.93
N GLU A 440 -29.11 1.26 16.66
CA GLU A 440 -29.48 -0.10 16.26
C GLU A 440 -28.40 -1.09 16.72
N ARG A 441 -27.15 -0.81 16.38
CA ARG A 441 -26.00 -1.64 16.77
C ARG A 441 -25.85 -1.76 18.29
N TYR A 442 -26.07 -0.67 19.02
CA TYR A 442 -26.07 -0.67 20.48
C TYR A 442 -27.16 -1.56 21.06
N GLN A 443 -28.38 -1.48 20.55
CA GLN A 443 -29.51 -2.30 20.99
C GLN A 443 -29.27 -3.79 20.69
N GLU A 444 -28.73 -4.13 19.52
CA GLU A 444 -28.34 -5.51 19.17
C GLU A 444 -27.39 -6.12 20.20
N HIS A 445 -26.30 -5.42 20.52
CA HIS A 445 -25.33 -5.88 21.52
C HIS A 445 -25.97 -6.03 22.90
N CYS A 446 -26.78 -5.06 23.33
CA CYS A 446 -27.47 -5.14 24.62
C CYS A 446 -28.44 -6.32 24.69
N HIS A 447 -29.25 -6.54 23.66
CA HIS A 447 -30.18 -7.68 23.61
C HIS A 447 -29.43 -9.02 23.64
N ALA A 448 -28.36 -9.15 22.86
CA ALA A 448 -27.58 -10.38 22.78
C ALA A 448 -26.88 -10.70 24.11
N ILE A 449 -26.25 -9.70 24.76
CA ILE A 449 -25.65 -9.85 26.09
C ILE A 449 -26.73 -10.25 27.11
N ARG A 450 -27.89 -9.58 27.08
CA ARG A 450 -28.96 -9.82 28.05
C ARG A 450 -29.51 -11.24 27.94
N ALA A 451 -29.68 -11.76 26.72
CA ALA A 451 -30.15 -13.13 26.50
C ALA A 451 -29.22 -14.15 27.17
N ILE A 452 -27.89 -13.97 27.03
CA ILE A 452 -26.90 -14.86 27.66
C ILE A 452 -26.89 -14.69 29.17
N TYR A 453 -26.94 -13.45 29.67
CA TYR A 453 -27.05 -13.18 31.09
C TYR A 453 -28.24 -13.91 31.71
N LEU A 454 -29.42 -13.81 31.10
CA LEU A 454 -30.62 -14.50 31.58
C LEU A 454 -30.53 -16.02 31.46
N ARG A 455 -29.87 -16.57 30.44
CA ARG A 455 -29.64 -18.02 30.33
C ARG A 455 -28.73 -18.54 31.45
N GLN A 456 -27.66 -17.82 31.76
CA GLN A 456 -26.67 -18.23 32.75
C GLN A 456 -27.13 -17.98 34.20
N MET A 457 -27.98 -16.96 34.39
CA MET A 457 -28.43 -16.51 35.72
C MET A 457 -29.89 -16.84 36.04
N GLY A 458 -30.73 -17.10 35.03
CA GLY A 458 -32.14 -17.44 35.15
C GLY A 458 -32.41 -18.93 35.38
N THR A 459 -33.69 -19.29 35.46
CA THR A 459 -34.19 -20.63 35.81
C THR A 459 -34.53 -21.53 34.61
N GLU A 460 -34.32 -21.09 33.37
CA GLU A 460 -34.63 -21.91 32.18
C GLU A 460 -33.37 -22.59 31.63
N SER A 461 -33.37 -23.93 31.68
CA SER A 461 -32.43 -24.78 30.94
C SER A 461 -32.98 -25.07 29.54
N VAL A 462 -32.17 -24.89 28.50
CA VAL A 462 -32.44 -25.46 27.16
C VAL A 462 -31.27 -26.35 26.77
N SER A 463 -31.58 -27.63 26.55
CA SER A 463 -30.70 -28.63 25.95
C SER A 463 -30.99 -28.72 24.46
N ASP A 464 -29.99 -28.51 23.61
CA ASP A 464 -30.03 -28.97 22.21
C ASP A 464 -28.77 -29.82 21.96
N GLU A 465 -28.95 -31.12 21.77
CA GLU A 465 -27.86 -31.98 21.27
C GLU A 465 -27.78 -31.88 19.74
N PRO A 466 -26.58 -31.68 19.15
CA PRO A 466 -26.41 -31.57 17.70
C PRO A 466 -26.64 -32.90 16.97
N SER A 467 -27.29 -32.84 15.81
CA SER A 467 -27.44 -33.97 14.87
C SER A 467 -26.08 -34.62 14.50
N PRO A 468 -26.00 -35.94 14.24
CA PRO A 468 -24.75 -36.64 13.89
C PRO A 468 -23.99 -36.05 12.70
N VAL A 469 -24.70 -35.42 11.76
CA VAL A 469 -24.12 -34.72 10.61
C VAL A 469 -23.39 -33.45 11.04
N VAL A 470 -23.99 -32.69 11.96
CA VAL A 470 -23.40 -31.48 12.55
C VAL A 470 -22.19 -31.84 13.39
N ALA A 471 -22.26 -32.92 14.17
CA ALA A 471 -21.12 -33.41 14.94
C ALA A 471 -19.92 -33.78 14.05
N ARG A 472 -20.15 -34.44 12.90
CA ARG A 472 -19.08 -34.78 11.95
C ARG A 472 -18.49 -33.56 11.24
N HIS A 473 -19.33 -32.59 10.89
CA HIS A 473 -18.88 -31.32 10.30
C HIS A 473 -18.03 -30.52 11.28
N LEU A 474 -18.49 -30.39 12.53
CA LEU A 474 -17.77 -29.70 13.60
C LEU A 474 -16.46 -30.38 14.00
N ALA A 475 -16.41 -31.72 13.97
CA ALA A 475 -15.20 -32.47 14.32
C ALA A 475 -14.01 -32.19 13.39
N ARG A 476 -14.26 -31.64 12.19
CA ARG A 476 -13.22 -31.26 11.22
C ARG A 476 -13.05 -29.75 11.07
N MET A 477 -13.66 -28.95 11.94
CA MET A 477 -13.53 -27.51 11.93
C MET A 477 -12.77 -27.03 13.16
N ASP A 478 -11.98 -25.97 12.98
CA ASP A 478 -11.34 -25.30 14.11
C ASP A 478 -12.41 -24.84 15.13
N VAL A 479 -12.04 -24.85 16.42
CA VAL A 479 -12.94 -24.50 17.52
C VAL A 479 -13.55 -23.11 17.35
N SER A 480 -12.93 -22.21 16.57
CA SER A 480 -13.48 -20.89 16.24
C SER A 480 -14.60 -20.88 15.19
N TYR A 481 -14.76 -21.93 14.40
CA TYR A 481 -15.86 -22.04 13.42
C TYR A 481 -17.22 -22.03 14.11
N ALA A 482 -17.35 -22.82 15.18
CA ALA A 482 -18.55 -22.82 15.97
C ALA A 482 -18.75 -21.47 16.69
N GLU A 483 -17.69 -20.65 16.86
CA GLU A 483 -17.76 -19.33 17.55
C GLU A 483 -18.37 -18.30 16.63
N THR A 484 -18.12 -18.49 15.34
CA THR A 484 -18.56 -17.59 14.32
C THR A 484 -20.02 -17.81 13.96
N PHE A 485 -20.49 -19.07 13.94
CA PHE A 485 -21.81 -19.43 13.40
C PHE A 485 -22.75 -20.05 14.45
N SER A 486 -24.02 -19.68 14.38
CA SER A 486 -25.09 -20.29 15.18
C SER A 486 -25.29 -21.76 14.84
N LEU A 487 -25.93 -22.53 15.75
CA LEU A 487 -26.21 -23.96 15.51
C LEU A 487 -27.04 -24.18 14.23
N GLN A 488 -27.97 -23.26 13.91
CA GLN A 488 -28.77 -23.30 12.69
C GLN A 488 -27.92 -23.05 11.43
N GLU A 489 -27.00 -22.08 11.48
CA GLU A 489 -26.05 -21.82 10.38
C GLU A 489 -25.10 -23.00 10.19
N ILE A 490 -24.57 -23.58 11.27
CA ILE A 490 -23.72 -24.78 11.21
C ILE A 490 -24.49 -25.94 10.59
N GLN A 491 -25.75 -26.15 10.96
CA GLN A 491 -26.59 -27.18 10.36
C GLN A 491 -26.82 -26.95 8.87
N ARG A 492 -27.01 -25.69 8.46
CA ARG A 492 -27.11 -25.29 7.04
C ARG A 492 -25.80 -25.56 6.30
N HIS A 493 -24.66 -25.14 6.84
CA HIS A 493 -23.33 -25.34 6.25
C HIS A 493 -23.00 -26.83 6.11
N ALA A 494 -23.31 -27.64 7.12
CA ALA A 494 -23.14 -29.09 7.07
C ALA A 494 -24.01 -29.71 5.96
N GLY A 495 -25.24 -29.22 5.77
CA GLY A 495 -26.11 -29.61 4.66
C GLY A 495 -25.55 -29.22 3.29
N LEU A 496 -24.97 -28.03 3.14
CA LEU A 496 -24.31 -27.59 1.89
C LEU A 496 -23.06 -28.44 1.60
N ALA A 497 -22.26 -28.76 2.61
CA ALA A 497 -21.05 -29.58 2.48
C ALA A 497 -21.33 -31.03 2.03
N GLN A 498 -22.56 -31.53 2.24
CA GLN A 498 -23.02 -32.83 1.74
C GLN A 498 -23.41 -32.81 0.26
N LYS A 499 -23.71 -31.64 -0.32
CA LYS A 499 -24.05 -31.50 -1.74
C LYS A 499 -22.82 -31.55 -2.66
N LEU A 500 -21.62 -31.42 -2.10
CA LEU A 500 -20.37 -31.44 -2.85
C LEU A 500 -20.14 -32.81 -3.49
N THR A 501 -19.80 -32.79 -4.77
CA THR A 501 -19.47 -33.98 -5.57
C THR A 501 -18.38 -33.63 -6.57
N GLU A 502 -17.85 -34.59 -7.31
CA GLU A 502 -16.88 -34.29 -8.37
C GLU A 502 -17.42 -33.35 -9.47
N LYS A 503 -18.74 -33.29 -9.65
CA LYS A 503 -19.42 -32.39 -10.61
C LYS A 503 -19.86 -31.06 -9.99
N ILE A 504 -19.89 -30.98 -8.67
CA ILE A 504 -20.31 -29.80 -7.90
C ILE A 504 -19.16 -29.47 -6.94
N PRO A 505 -18.10 -28.81 -7.42
CA PRO A 505 -16.89 -28.55 -6.63
C PRO A 505 -17.09 -27.47 -5.56
N ALA A 506 -18.12 -26.63 -5.72
CA ALA A 506 -18.55 -25.63 -4.74
C ALA A 506 -20.07 -25.41 -4.82
N VAL A 507 -20.66 -24.85 -3.78
CA VAL A 507 -22.04 -24.40 -3.71
C VAL A 507 -22.03 -22.95 -3.25
N VAL A 508 -22.66 -22.06 -4.04
CA VAL A 508 -22.78 -20.63 -3.73
C VAL A 508 -24.24 -20.34 -3.37
N GLU A 509 -24.44 -19.71 -2.23
CA GLU A 509 -25.76 -19.31 -1.75
C GLU A 509 -25.73 -17.84 -1.36
N ALA A 510 -26.41 -16.98 -2.13
CA ALA A 510 -26.49 -15.55 -1.89
C ALA A 510 -27.88 -15.16 -1.36
N LEU A 511 -27.92 -14.54 -0.18
CA LEU A 511 -29.13 -14.04 0.46
C LEU A 511 -29.07 -12.51 0.53
N ALA A 512 -30.08 -11.83 -0.01
CA ALA A 512 -30.18 -10.37 0.10
C ALA A 512 -30.40 -9.96 1.56
N VAL A 513 -29.56 -9.04 2.05
CA VAL A 513 -29.65 -8.45 3.40
C VAL A 513 -30.24 -7.04 3.32
N ALA A 514 -29.93 -6.30 2.25
CA ALA A 514 -30.50 -5.01 1.91
C ALA A 514 -30.67 -4.89 0.38
N ALA A 515 -31.15 -3.73 -0.11
CA ALA A 515 -31.38 -3.50 -1.55
C ALA A 515 -30.11 -3.64 -2.41
N ASP A 516 -28.94 -3.34 -1.84
CA ASP A 516 -27.62 -3.34 -2.50
C ASP A 516 -26.60 -4.23 -1.78
N THR A 517 -27.01 -5.09 -0.84
CA THR A 517 -26.11 -5.87 0.00
C THR A 517 -26.55 -7.33 0.14
N TRP A 518 -25.63 -8.28 -0.02
CA TRP A 518 -25.87 -9.73 0.06
C TRP A 518 -24.94 -10.40 1.06
N ARG A 519 -25.45 -11.43 1.73
CA ARG A 519 -24.65 -12.41 2.47
C ARG A 519 -24.48 -13.65 1.59
N VAL A 520 -23.25 -13.91 1.18
CA VAL A 520 -22.89 -14.98 0.25
C VAL A 520 -22.15 -16.08 1.01
N THR A 521 -22.72 -17.28 1.04
CA THR A 521 -22.14 -18.47 1.65
C THR A 521 -21.60 -19.37 0.55
N ILE A 522 -20.31 -19.67 0.61
CA ILE A 522 -19.61 -20.52 -0.36
C ILE A 522 -19.05 -21.73 0.38
N VAL A 523 -19.52 -22.92 0.02
CA VAL A 523 -19.01 -24.19 0.57
C VAL A 523 -18.41 -24.98 -0.58
N GLY A 524 -17.15 -25.38 -0.48
CA GLY A 524 -16.45 -26.04 -1.60
C GLY A 524 -15.31 -26.95 -1.17
N TYR A 525 -14.65 -27.61 -2.14
CA TYR A 525 -13.39 -28.29 -1.87
C TYR A 525 -12.25 -27.26 -1.73
N ASP A 526 -11.32 -27.54 -0.82
CA ASP A 526 -10.13 -26.74 -0.60
C ASP A 526 -9.10 -26.97 -1.73
N TYR A 527 -8.64 -25.88 -2.33
CA TYR A 527 -7.57 -25.85 -3.32
C TYR A 527 -6.62 -24.71 -3.02
N PRO A 528 -5.28 -24.88 -3.04
CA PRO A 528 -4.36 -23.79 -2.68
C PRO A 528 -4.54 -22.50 -3.49
N GLY A 529 -5.08 -21.45 -2.86
CA GLY A 529 -5.32 -20.14 -3.47
C GLY A 529 -6.69 -19.99 -4.12
N GLU A 530 -7.65 -20.82 -3.74
CA GLU A 530 -9.07 -20.69 -4.01
C GLU A 530 -9.66 -19.38 -3.47
N LEU A 531 -9.24 -18.91 -2.29
CA LEU A 531 -9.76 -17.67 -1.71
C LEU A 531 -9.51 -16.46 -2.62
N SER A 532 -8.37 -16.43 -3.33
CA SER A 532 -8.10 -15.34 -4.28
C SER A 532 -9.02 -15.42 -5.50
N ILE A 533 -9.50 -16.61 -5.90
CA ILE A 533 -10.51 -16.73 -6.94
C ILE A 533 -11.84 -16.14 -6.48
N LEU A 534 -12.28 -16.47 -5.27
CA LEU A 534 -13.54 -15.98 -4.71
C LEU A 534 -13.55 -14.45 -4.65
N CYS A 535 -12.51 -13.86 -4.05
CA CYS A 535 -12.34 -12.41 -3.93
C CYS A 535 -12.22 -11.72 -5.31
N GLY A 536 -11.47 -12.31 -6.24
CA GLY A 536 -11.29 -11.76 -7.58
C GLY A 536 -12.60 -11.77 -8.38
N LEU A 537 -13.39 -12.84 -8.30
CA LEU A 537 -14.68 -12.91 -8.97
C LEU A 537 -15.69 -11.93 -8.39
N PHE A 538 -15.73 -11.73 -7.06
CA PHE A 538 -16.58 -10.70 -6.46
C PHE A 538 -16.28 -9.34 -7.08
N PHE A 539 -14.99 -8.99 -7.17
CA PHE A 539 -14.57 -7.74 -7.78
C PHE A 539 -14.97 -7.63 -9.26
N VAL A 540 -14.76 -8.69 -10.06
CA VAL A 540 -15.14 -8.72 -11.49
C VAL A 540 -16.63 -8.47 -11.70
N TYR A 541 -17.46 -8.98 -10.79
CA TYR A 541 -18.91 -8.80 -10.84
C TYR A 541 -19.40 -7.51 -10.15
N GLY A 542 -18.49 -6.62 -9.76
CA GLY A 542 -18.80 -5.31 -9.18
C GLY A 542 -19.29 -5.39 -7.74
N PHE A 543 -18.79 -6.35 -6.97
CA PHE A 543 -19.05 -6.46 -5.55
C PHE A 543 -17.84 -6.00 -4.73
N ASP A 544 -18.14 -5.17 -3.73
CA ASP A 544 -17.22 -4.81 -2.67
C ASP A 544 -17.42 -5.73 -1.46
N ILE A 545 -16.35 -6.15 -0.78
CA ILE A 545 -16.41 -7.07 0.35
C ILE A 545 -16.39 -6.25 1.64
N LEU A 546 -17.53 -6.16 2.31
CA LEU A 546 -17.68 -5.40 3.56
C LEU A 546 -17.22 -6.19 4.78
N ALA A 547 -17.48 -7.50 4.76
CA ALA A 547 -17.09 -8.43 5.82
C ALA A 547 -16.91 -9.84 5.27
N GLY A 548 -16.13 -10.66 5.96
CA GLY A 548 -15.85 -12.03 5.52
C GLY A 548 -15.37 -12.91 6.67
N ASP A 549 -15.89 -14.13 6.74
CA ASP A 549 -15.53 -15.18 7.67
C ASP A 549 -15.20 -16.44 6.86
N VAL A 550 -13.90 -16.76 6.72
CA VAL A 550 -13.36 -17.84 5.88
C VAL A 550 -12.84 -18.97 6.76
N PHE A 551 -13.18 -20.23 6.45
CA PHE A 551 -12.79 -21.40 7.25
C PHE A 551 -12.44 -22.62 6.42
N THR A 552 -11.30 -23.23 6.71
CA THR A 552 -10.84 -24.47 6.08
C THR A 552 -10.93 -25.66 7.04
N TYR A 553 -11.35 -26.82 6.53
CA TYR A 553 -11.37 -28.08 7.29
C TYR A 553 -9.97 -28.48 7.77
N GLU A 554 -9.90 -29.01 8.99
CA GLU A 554 -8.70 -29.65 9.50
C GLU A 554 -8.39 -30.97 8.76
N PRO A 555 -7.09 -31.33 8.63
CA PRO A 555 -6.67 -32.63 8.11
C PRO A 555 -7.31 -33.77 8.90
N ALA A 556 -7.75 -34.83 8.21
CA ALA A 556 -8.34 -35.97 8.89
C ALA A 556 -7.27 -36.80 9.60
N ASP A 557 -7.31 -36.85 10.94
CA ASP A 557 -6.58 -37.83 11.72
C ASP A 557 -7.34 -39.17 11.63
N SER A 558 -6.73 -40.18 10.98
CA SER A 558 -7.14 -41.60 10.88
C SER A 558 -7.96 -42.08 9.66
N ALA A 559 -7.63 -43.31 9.23
CA ALA A 559 -7.98 -44.00 7.99
C ALA A 559 -9.45 -44.49 7.84
N HIS A 560 -10.41 -43.93 8.59
CA HIS A 560 -11.78 -44.47 8.68
C HIS A 560 -12.91 -43.52 8.21
N LEU A 561 -12.60 -42.45 7.47
CA LEU A 561 -13.60 -41.54 6.91
C LEU A 561 -13.62 -41.60 5.37
N ALA A 562 -14.80 -41.83 4.79
CA ALA A 562 -15.00 -42.05 3.35
C ALA A 562 -14.79 -40.80 2.46
N ASP A 563 -14.64 -39.60 3.04
CA ASP A 563 -14.38 -38.34 2.33
C ASP A 563 -13.15 -37.63 2.92
N MET A 564 -11.97 -37.96 2.39
CA MET A 564 -10.66 -37.47 2.85
C MET A 564 -10.35 -36.04 2.38
N ARG A 565 -11.13 -35.45 1.46
CA ARG A 565 -10.82 -34.12 0.91
C ARG A 565 -11.16 -33.02 1.91
N GLN A 566 -10.28 -32.03 2.01
CA GLN A 566 -10.56 -30.81 2.78
C GLN A 566 -11.60 -29.96 2.05
N LYS A 567 -12.39 -29.25 2.83
CA LYS A 567 -13.48 -28.38 2.37
C LYS A 567 -13.32 -27.01 2.99
N ILE A 568 -13.91 -26.01 2.34
CA ILE A 568 -13.99 -24.64 2.83
C ILE A 568 -15.43 -24.27 3.15
N VAL A 569 -15.61 -23.35 4.09
CA VAL A 569 -16.87 -22.68 4.36
C VAL A 569 -16.57 -21.18 4.53
N ASP A 570 -16.88 -20.42 3.49
CA ASP A 570 -16.53 -19.02 3.39
C ASP A 570 -17.80 -18.18 3.26
N ILE A 571 -17.97 -17.24 4.18
CA ILE A 571 -19.15 -16.37 4.21
C ILE A 571 -18.73 -14.93 4.07
N PHE A 572 -19.23 -14.25 3.05
CA PHE A 572 -18.93 -12.86 2.76
C PHE A 572 -20.19 -12.01 2.85
N THR A 573 -20.07 -10.80 3.38
CA THR A 573 -21.06 -9.74 3.19
C THR A 573 -20.53 -8.83 2.09
N VAL A 574 -21.26 -8.76 0.99
CA VAL A 574 -20.84 -8.03 -0.21
C VAL A 574 -21.86 -6.99 -0.61
N LYS A 575 -21.38 -5.85 -1.12
CA LYS A 575 -22.20 -4.74 -1.57
C LYS A 575 -22.01 -4.51 -3.07
N SER A 576 -23.10 -4.31 -3.82
CA SER A 576 -22.99 -3.96 -5.24
C SER A 576 -22.53 -2.51 -5.40
N VAL A 577 -21.59 -2.30 -6.33
CA VAL A 577 -21.07 -0.98 -6.71
C VAL A 577 -21.87 -0.39 -7.90
N PHE A 578 -22.72 -1.20 -8.55
CA PHE A 578 -23.56 -0.77 -9.66
C PHE A 578 -24.96 -0.32 -9.21
N PHE A 579 -25.59 0.58 -9.97
CA PHE A 579 -26.89 1.19 -9.61
C PHE A 579 -28.10 0.25 -9.73
N GLU A 580 -27.98 -0.92 -10.38
CA GLU A 580 -29.06 -1.90 -10.50
C GLU A 580 -28.82 -3.14 -9.62
N PRO A 581 -29.83 -3.65 -8.90
CA PRO A 581 -29.68 -4.83 -8.07
C PRO A 581 -29.42 -6.09 -8.93
N PRO A 582 -28.38 -6.89 -8.63
CA PRO A 582 -28.10 -8.15 -9.33
C PRO A 582 -29.27 -9.14 -9.21
N GLY A 583 -29.78 -9.58 -10.36
CA GLY A 583 -30.79 -10.64 -10.45
C GLY A 583 -30.20 -12.04 -10.22
N ALA A 584 -31.07 -13.05 -10.02
CA ALA A 584 -30.67 -14.44 -9.78
C ALA A 584 -29.78 -15.04 -10.90
N ALA A 585 -29.89 -14.53 -12.13
CA ALA A 585 -29.04 -14.94 -13.25
C ALA A 585 -27.56 -14.62 -13.03
N LEU A 586 -27.22 -13.51 -12.35
CA LEU A 586 -25.85 -13.09 -12.12
C LEU A 586 -25.10 -14.06 -11.18
N TRP A 587 -25.77 -14.50 -10.10
CA TRP A 587 -25.19 -15.49 -9.18
C TRP A 587 -24.98 -16.87 -9.83
N GLN A 588 -25.80 -17.21 -10.82
CA GLN A 588 -25.59 -18.41 -11.62
C GLN A 588 -24.34 -18.26 -12.49
N THR A 589 -24.16 -17.13 -13.19
CA THR A 589 -22.95 -16.89 -14.00
C THR A 589 -21.69 -16.84 -13.13
N TYR A 590 -21.76 -16.22 -11.95
CA TYR A 590 -20.67 -16.24 -10.95
C TYR A 590 -20.30 -17.69 -10.59
N THR A 591 -21.29 -18.54 -10.35
CA THR A 591 -21.07 -19.95 -9.97
C THR A 591 -20.44 -20.74 -11.11
N ASP A 592 -20.92 -20.56 -12.34
CA ASP A 592 -20.39 -21.24 -13.52
C ASP A 592 -18.92 -20.86 -13.78
N ASP A 593 -18.59 -19.58 -13.63
CA ASP A 593 -17.22 -19.06 -13.74
C ASP A 593 -16.31 -19.59 -12.63
N LEU A 594 -16.81 -19.63 -11.39
CA LEU A 594 -16.10 -20.23 -10.26
C LEU A 594 -15.80 -21.71 -10.56
N PHE A 595 -16.76 -22.45 -11.11
CA PHE A 595 -16.57 -23.85 -11.48
C PHE A 595 -15.51 -24.03 -12.56
N ALA A 596 -15.50 -23.16 -13.58
CA ALA A 596 -14.49 -23.19 -14.64
C ALA A 596 -13.08 -22.97 -14.06
N LEU A 597 -12.90 -21.96 -13.20
CA LEU A 597 -11.60 -21.66 -12.59
C LEU A 597 -11.14 -22.75 -11.61
N LEU A 598 -12.05 -23.29 -10.78
CA LEU A 598 -11.75 -24.42 -9.91
C LEU A 598 -11.42 -25.70 -10.70
N GLY A 599 -12.06 -25.91 -11.86
CA GLY A 599 -11.78 -27.00 -12.78
C GLY A 599 -10.33 -26.98 -13.29
N LEU A 600 -9.83 -25.81 -13.67
CA LEU A 600 -8.43 -25.61 -14.07
C LEU A 600 -7.46 -25.88 -12.90
N PHE A 601 -7.80 -25.48 -11.67
CA PHE A 601 -7.01 -25.79 -10.47
C PHE A 601 -6.93 -27.30 -10.22
N ARG A 602 -8.04 -28.02 -10.40
CA ARG A 602 -8.09 -29.48 -10.32
C ARG A 602 -7.24 -30.14 -11.40
N ALA A 603 -7.20 -29.60 -12.61
CA ALA A 603 -6.37 -30.09 -13.71
C ALA A 603 -4.86 -29.75 -13.57
N GLY A 604 -4.45 -29.04 -12.50
CA GLY A 604 -3.08 -28.59 -12.30
C GLY A 604 -2.69 -27.35 -13.10
N GLN A 605 -3.61 -26.77 -13.88
CA GLN A 605 -3.42 -25.59 -14.73
C GLN A 605 -3.57 -24.27 -13.94
N ARG A 606 -2.93 -24.18 -12.78
CA ARG A 606 -3.09 -23.03 -11.84
C ARG A 606 -2.64 -21.70 -12.44
N ARG A 607 -1.58 -21.71 -13.26
CA ARG A 607 -1.06 -20.49 -13.92
C ARG A 607 -2.07 -19.93 -14.91
N GLU A 608 -2.76 -20.80 -15.64
CA GLU A 608 -3.78 -20.41 -16.62
C GLU A 608 -5.00 -19.81 -15.93
N ALA A 609 -5.54 -20.47 -14.90
CA ALA A 609 -6.68 -19.96 -14.14
C ALA A 609 -6.41 -18.59 -13.51
N ARG A 610 -5.24 -18.39 -12.90
CA ARG A 610 -4.84 -17.09 -12.32
C ARG A 610 -4.64 -16.03 -13.40
N GLY A 611 -4.12 -16.41 -14.56
CA GLY A 611 -3.99 -15.53 -15.72
C GLY A 611 -5.35 -15.06 -16.20
N GLN A 612 -6.29 -15.99 -16.45
CA GLN A 612 -7.66 -15.68 -16.87
C GLN A 612 -8.37 -14.73 -15.89
N LEU A 613 -8.27 -15.00 -14.58
CA LEU A 613 -8.86 -14.14 -13.56
C LEU A 613 -8.20 -12.75 -13.52
N ALA A 614 -6.87 -12.67 -13.62
CA ALA A 614 -6.16 -11.39 -13.63
C ALA A 614 -6.57 -10.50 -14.82
N ARG A 615 -6.82 -11.08 -16.00
CA ARG A 615 -7.36 -10.32 -17.16
C ARG A 615 -8.70 -9.70 -16.84
N ARG A 616 -9.61 -10.51 -16.29
CA ARG A 616 -10.96 -10.07 -15.91
C ARG A 616 -10.92 -8.98 -14.84
N VAL A 617 -10.07 -9.14 -13.83
CA VAL A 617 -9.86 -8.13 -12.78
C VAL A 617 -9.27 -6.85 -13.37
N GLY A 618 -8.25 -6.95 -14.22
CA GLY A 618 -7.65 -5.79 -14.90
C GLY A 618 -8.66 -5.02 -15.75
N ALA A 619 -9.56 -5.72 -16.46
CA ALA A 619 -10.67 -5.12 -17.19
C ALA A 619 -11.68 -4.42 -16.26
N ALA A 620 -12.03 -5.04 -15.12
CA ALA A 620 -12.95 -4.44 -14.14
C ALA A 620 -12.38 -3.13 -13.55
N PHE A 621 -11.07 -3.04 -13.30
CA PHE A 621 -10.42 -1.79 -12.86
C PHE A 621 -10.57 -0.64 -13.87
N GLN A 622 -10.68 -0.92 -15.17
CA GLN A 622 -10.84 0.12 -16.20
C GLN A 622 -12.22 0.79 -16.14
N SER A 623 -13.21 0.15 -15.51
CA SER A 623 -14.58 0.64 -15.41
C SER A 623 -14.84 1.53 -14.19
N VAL A 624 -13.88 1.66 -13.26
CA VAL A 624 -14.03 2.42 -12.02
C VAL A 624 -13.40 3.83 -12.14
N PRO A 625 -14.15 4.92 -11.94
CA PRO A 625 -13.60 6.28 -11.99
C PRO A 625 -12.54 6.51 -10.90
N GLY A 626 -11.34 6.92 -11.31
CA GLY A 626 -10.20 7.14 -10.41
C GLY A 626 -10.37 8.35 -9.50
N LYS A 627 -10.87 8.15 -8.27
CA LYS A 627 -10.64 9.09 -7.16
C LYS A 627 -9.33 8.71 -6.45
N ILE A 628 -8.33 9.59 -6.52
CA ILE A 628 -7.07 9.43 -5.80
C ILE A 628 -7.33 9.74 -4.32
N ALA A 629 -7.63 8.72 -3.52
CA ALA A 629 -7.55 8.84 -2.06
C ALA A 629 -6.06 8.95 -1.66
N PRO A 630 -5.68 9.73 -0.63
CA PRO A 630 -4.32 9.74 -0.14
C PRO A 630 -3.93 8.33 0.38
N LEU A 631 -2.72 7.88 0.05
CA LEU A 631 -2.15 6.65 0.58
C LEU A 631 -1.85 6.83 2.07
N TYR A 632 -2.70 6.31 2.95
CA TYR A 632 -2.40 6.26 4.38
C TYR A 632 -1.45 5.09 4.69
N PRO A 633 -0.65 5.19 5.77
CA PRO A 633 0.22 4.10 6.22
C PRO A 633 -0.56 2.81 6.49
N ILE A 634 0.04 1.71 6.06
CA ILE A 634 -0.45 0.34 6.21
C ILE A 634 0.24 -0.27 7.42
N ASP A 635 -0.55 -0.70 8.39
CA ASP A 635 -0.03 -1.31 9.61
C ASP A 635 -0.25 -2.81 9.56
N ILE A 636 0.86 -3.56 9.62
CA ILE A 636 0.84 -5.03 9.64
C ILE A 636 1.47 -5.51 10.94
N GLU A 637 0.69 -6.19 11.77
CA GLU A 637 1.18 -6.93 12.91
C GLU A 637 1.29 -8.42 12.53
N ILE A 638 2.43 -9.02 12.83
CA ILE A 638 2.61 -10.47 12.76
C ILE A 638 2.75 -10.97 14.19
N ASP A 639 1.76 -11.74 14.63
CA ASP A 639 1.61 -12.21 16.00
C ASP A 639 1.64 -13.75 16.04
N ASN A 640 2.74 -14.30 16.54
CA ASN A 640 2.93 -15.74 16.76
C ASN A 640 2.49 -16.21 18.15
N HIS A 641 1.98 -15.31 18.99
CA HIS A 641 1.59 -15.57 20.37
C HIS A 641 0.06 -15.64 20.56
N ALA A 642 -0.72 -14.96 19.71
CA ALA A 642 -2.18 -14.95 19.82
C ALA A 642 -2.85 -16.31 19.56
N SER A 643 -2.25 -17.15 18.73
CA SER A 643 -2.68 -18.53 18.48
C SER A 643 -1.55 -19.49 18.85
N GLU A 644 -1.86 -20.65 19.41
CA GLU A 644 -0.87 -21.70 19.66
C GLU A 644 -0.47 -22.43 18.37
N ARG A 645 -1.33 -22.42 17.33
CA ARG A 645 -1.18 -23.21 16.10
C ARG A 645 -0.85 -22.38 14.85
N TYR A 646 -1.29 -21.12 14.79
CA TYR A 646 -1.20 -20.29 13.59
C TYR A 646 -0.39 -19.01 13.81
N THR A 647 0.18 -18.49 12.73
CA THR A 647 0.70 -17.10 12.70
C THR A 647 -0.46 -16.17 12.36
N VAL A 648 -0.68 -15.14 13.16
CA VAL A 648 -1.78 -14.18 12.95
C VAL A 648 -1.23 -12.92 12.30
N LEU A 649 -1.74 -12.57 11.12
CA LEU A 649 -1.49 -11.31 10.43
C LEU A 649 -2.67 -10.38 10.71
N ARG A 650 -2.43 -9.23 11.34
CA ARG A 650 -3.42 -8.15 11.47
C ARG A 650 -3.02 -7.02 10.55
N ILE A 651 -3.91 -6.65 9.63
CA ILE A 651 -3.66 -5.63 8.62
C ILE A 651 -4.68 -4.52 8.85
N ASP A 652 -4.17 -3.31 9.11
CA ASP A 652 -4.97 -2.10 9.25
C ASP A 652 -4.52 -1.10 8.17
N ALA A 653 -5.39 -0.87 7.21
CA ALA A 653 -5.07 -0.04 6.06
C ALA A 653 -6.33 0.65 5.51
N PRO A 654 -6.19 1.74 4.73
CA PRO A 654 -7.31 2.27 3.96
C PRO A 654 -7.91 1.20 3.07
N ASP A 655 -9.20 1.30 2.77
CA ASP A 655 -9.76 0.42 1.76
C ASP A 655 -9.19 0.79 0.39
N THR A 656 -8.73 -0.23 -0.34
CA THR A 656 -8.24 -0.05 -1.70
C THR A 656 -8.78 -1.17 -2.55
N ILE A 657 -9.30 -0.76 -3.70
CA ILE A 657 -9.98 -1.62 -4.65
C ILE A 657 -9.07 -2.79 -5.05
N GLY A 658 -9.60 -4.00 -4.94
CA GLY A 658 -8.90 -5.24 -5.31
C GLY A 658 -7.74 -5.65 -4.39
N PHE A 659 -7.53 -5.00 -3.24
CA PHE A 659 -6.46 -5.36 -2.32
C PHE A 659 -6.57 -6.79 -1.79
N LEU A 660 -7.73 -7.20 -1.27
CA LEU A 660 -7.88 -8.52 -0.67
C LEU A 660 -7.63 -9.63 -1.70
N TYR A 661 -8.06 -9.41 -2.95
CA TYR A 661 -7.75 -10.30 -4.07
C TYR A 661 -6.24 -10.42 -4.32
N GLU A 662 -5.53 -9.30 -4.50
CA GLU A 662 -4.09 -9.35 -4.77
C GLU A 662 -3.29 -9.87 -3.59
N PHE A 663 -3.70 -9.53 -2.38
CA PHE A 663 -3.01 -9.96 -1.18
C PHE A 663 -3.16 -11.47 -0.94
N THR A 664 -4.37 -12.01 -1.02
CA THR A 664 -4.59 -13.47 -0.91
C THR A 664 -3.88 -14.23 -2.02
N ASN A 665 -3.79 -13.67 -3.23
CA ASN A 665 -2.99 -14.25 -4.30
C ASN A 665 -1.49 -14.26 -3.99
N ALA A 666 -0.94 -13.17 -3.45
CA ALA A 666 0.48 -13.11 -3.10
C ALA A 666 0.86 -14.08 -1.98
N LEU A 667 -0.02 -14.27 -0.99
CA LEU A 667 0.14 -15.32 0.02
C LEU A 667 0.20 -16.71 -0.64
N ALA A 668 -0.70 -16.99 -1.58
CA ALA A 668 -0.69 -18.24 -2.32
C ALA A 668 0.57 -18.42 -3.19
N MET A 669 1.13 -17.35 -3.75
CA MET A 669 2.39 -17.38 -4.52
C MET A 669 3.61 -17.65 -3.64
N THR A 670 3.63 -17.09 -2.43
CA THR A 670 4.74 -17.25 -1.47
C THR A 670 4.68 -18.56 -0.67
N ARG A 671 3.77 -19.47 -1.05
CA ARG A 671 3.49 -20.76 -0.40
C ARG A 671 3.05 -20.61 1.06
N THR A 672 2.25 -19.59 1.32
CA THR A 672 1.59 -19.36 2.61
C THR A 672 0.14 -19.81 2.49
N ASN A 673 -0.27 -20.74 3.35
CA ASN A 673 -1.64 -21.24 3.40
C ASN A 673 -2.46 -20.33 4.32
N ILE A 674 -3.68 -20.01 3.89
CA ILE A 674 -4.63 -19.23 4.66
C ILE A 674 -5.61 -20.22 5.29
N VAL A 675 -5.72 -20.20 6.61
CA VAL A 675 -6.60 -21.12 7.37
C VAL A 675 -7.88 -20.41 7.79
N ARG A 676 -7.78 -19.11 8.06
CA ARG A 676 -8.91 -18.26 8.44
C ARG A 676 -8.65 -16.82 8.03
N VAL A 677 -9.72 -16.15 7.59
CA VAL A 677 -9.73 -14.70 7.36
C VAL A 677 -10.94 -14.11 8.05
N MET A 678 -10.73 -13.00 8.74
CA MET A 678 -11.78 -12.09 9.17
C MET A 678 -11.56 -10.75 8.47
N VAL A 679 -12.52 -10.35 7.65
CA VAL A 679 -12.53 -9.04 6.98
C VAL A 679 -13.53 -8.15 7.71
N SER A 680 -13.13 -6.92 8.02
CA SER A 680 -14.05 -5.90 8.51
C SER A 680 -13.68 -4.53 7.97
N SER A 681 -14.61 -3.91 7.25
CA SER A 681 -14.45 -2.56 6.72
C SER A 681 -15.25 -1.56 7.55
N ALA A 682 -14.59 -0.50 8.02
CA ALA A 682 -15.19 0.60 8.77
C ALA A 682 -14.82 1.94 8.11
N GLY A 683 -15.81 2.61 7.50
CA GLY A 683 -15.58 3.82 6.71
C GLY A 683 -14.68 3.53 5.51
N ASN A 684 -13.54 4.22 5.41
CA ASN A 684 -12.53 4.01 4.36
C ASN A 684 -11.30 3.23 4.87
N ARG A 685 -11.42 2.45 5.95
CA ARG A 685 -10.37 1.59 6.49
C ARG A 685 -10.85 0.15 6.61
N VAL A 686 -9.93 -0.78 6.40
CA VAL A 686 -10.12 -2.21 6.49
C VAL A 686 -9.22 -2.75 7.60
N HIS A 687 -9.82 -3.53 8.49
CA HIS A 687 -9.14 -4.29 9.54
C HIS A 687 -9.28 -5.78 9.20
N ASP A 688 -8.25 -6.33 8.57
CA ASP A 688 -8.20 -7.73 8.18
C ASP A 688 -7.36 -8.54 9.16
N VAL A 689 -7.86 -9.69 9.58
CA VAL A 689 -7.12 -10.64 10.41
C VAL A 689 -7.03 -11.97 9.70
N LEU A 690 -5.82 -12.36 9.30
CA LEU A 690 -5.54 -13.63 8.63
C LEU A 690 -4.77 -14.57 9.54
N TYR A 691 -5.21 -15.82 9.63
CA TYR A 691 -4.48 -16.90 10.27
C TYR A 691 -3.80 -17.71 9.18
N VAL A 692 -2.47 -17.74 9.22
CA VAL A 692 -1.66 -18.32 8.15
C VAL A 692 -0.67 -19.35 8.69
N THR A 693 -0.30 -20.28 7.81
CA THR A 693 0.77 -21.25 8.02
C THR A 693 1.73 -21.26 6.84
N ASN A 694 2.90 -21.85 7.02
CA ASN A 694 3.74 -22.23 5.89
C ASN A 694 3.10 -23.40 5.10
N ALA A 695 3.75 -23.82 4.01
CA ALA A 695 3.30 -24.90 3.16
C ALA A 695 3.10 -26.25 3.90
N ASP A 696 3.85 -26.46 4.99
CA ASP A 696 3.82 -27.68 5.81
C ASP A 696 2.76 -27.62 6.93
N GLY A 697 1.97 -26.54 7.01
CA GLY A 697 0.95 -26.37 8.06
C GLY A 697 1.47 -25.84 9.41
N ASN A 698 2.74 -25.40 9.47
CA ASN A 698 3.38 -24.87 10.67
C ASN A 698 3.35 -23.33 10.74
N LYS A 699 3.56 -22.77 11.92
CA LYS A 699 3.74 -21.32 12.11
C LYS A 699 4.93 -20.78 11.29
N ILE A 700 4.76 -19.55 10.80
CA ILE A 700 5.80 -18.78 10.13
C ILE A 700 6.65 -18.09 11.19
N VAL A 701 7.63 -18.82 11.73
CA VAL A 701 8.58 -18.31 12.74
C VAL A 701 9.84 -17.69 12.14
N ASP A 702 10.13 -17.98 10.86
CA ASP A 702 11.29 -17.43 10.16
C ASP A 702 11.15 -15.91 9.97
N THR A 703 12.10 -15.17 10.53
CA THR A 703 12.14 -13.70 10.49
C THR A 703 12.25 -13.18 9.06
N GLN A 704 12.94 -13.88 8.16
CA GLN A 704 13.06 -13.44 6.77
C GLN A 704 11.72 -13.57 6.05
N LYS A 705 11.03 -14.70 6.22
CA LYS A 705 9.67 -14.89 5.70
C LYS A 705 8.67 -13.88 6.25
N GLN A 706 8.77 -13.53 7.53
CA GLN A 706 7.94 -12.47 8.13
C GLN A 706 8.19 -11.09 7.52
N ARG A 707 9.45 -10.76 7.19
CA ARG A 707 9.78 -9.51 6.47
C ARG A 707 9.20 -9.52 5.06
N GLU A 708 9.32 -10.63 4.33
CA GLU A 708 8.71 -10.78 2.99
C GLU A 708 7.20 -10.53 3.03
N LEU A 709 6.49 -11.12 4.01
CA LEU A 709 5.05 -10.94 4.18
C LEU A 709 4.68 -9.47 4.42
N ARG A 710 5.42 -8.77 5.29
CA ARG A 710 5.20 -7.34 5.55
C ARG A 710 5.40 -6.51 4.27
N ALA A 711 6.52 -6.73 3.58
CA ALA A 711 6.85 -6.03 2.36
C ALA A 711 5.81 -6.28 1.26
N ALA A 712 5.37 -7.53 1.08
CA ALA A 712 4.35 -7.90 0.11
C ALA A 712 3.04 -7.14 0.36
N VAL A 713 2.54 -7.10 1.60
CA VAL A 713 1.31 -6.36 1.92
C VAL A 713 1.46 -4.87 1.56
N VAL A 714 2.55 -4.22 1.99
CA VAL A 714 2.77 -2.79 1.75
C VAL A 714 2.82 -2.50 0.25
N LEU A 715 3.65 -3.23 -0.48
CA LEU A 715 3.83 -3.06 -1.92
C LEU A 715 2.53 -3.32 -2.68
N ILE A 716 1.82 -4.41 -2.38
CA ILE A 716 0.57 -4.76 -3.06
C ILE A 716 -0.51 -3.72 -2.82
N LYS A 717 -0.64 -3.23 -1.60
CA LYS A 717 -1.64 -2.23 -1.25
C LYS A 717 -1.35 -0.90 -1.95
N HIS A 718 -0.11 -0.43 -1.92
CA HIS A 718 0.27 0.79 -2.64
C HIS A 718 0.12 0.62 -4.16
N PHE A 719 0.45 -0.56 -4.70
CA PHE A 719 0.36 -0.82 -6.13
C PHE A 719 -1.10 -0.91 -6.61
N THR A 720 -1.95 -1.64 -5.90
CA THR A 720 -3.39 -1.75 -6.23
C THR A 720 -4.09 -0.40 -6.18
N HIS A 721 -3.68 0.49 -5.29
CA HIS A 721 -4.13 1.88 -5.27
C HIS A 721 -3.77 2.67 -6.54
N LEU A 722 -2.63 2.35 -7.18
CA LEU A 722 -2.13 3.05 -8.37
C LEU A 722 -2.64 2.45 -9.68
N LEU A 723 -3.13 1.20 -9.66
CA LEU A 723 -3.63 0.48 -10.85
C LEU A 723 -4.68 1.24 -11.68
N PRO A 724 -5.67 1.95 -11.11
CA PRO A 724 -6.66 2.68 -11.90
C PRO A 724 -6.04 3.74 -12.82
N ASN A 725 -4.86 4.27 -12.47
CA ASN A 725 -4.12 5.26 -13.25
C ASN A 725 -3.11 4.65 -14.21
N SER A 726 -3.04 3.32 -14.28
CA SER A 726 -2.17 2.60 -15.19
C SER A 726 -2.75 2.59 -16.61
N PRO A 727 -1.94 2.77 -17.66
CA PRO A 727 -2.43 2.73 -19.04
C PRO A 727 -3.03 1.36 -19.41
N ASN A 728 -2.50 0.26 -18.87
CA ASN A 728 -3.09 -1.07 -18.92
C ASN A 728 -3.01 -1.73 -17.53
N PRO A 729 -4.08 -1.65 -16.71
CA PRO A 729 -4.11 -2.24 -15.38
C PRO A 729 -3.91 -3.77 -15.39
N GLU A 730 -4.37 -4.47 -16.43
CA GLU A 730 -4.16 -5.91 -16.57
C GLU A 730 -2.68 -6.26 -16.68
N ALA A 731 -1.99 -5.64 -17.66
CA ALA A 731 -0.56 -5.86 -17.86
C ALA A 731 0.23 -5.43 -16.62
N ALA A 732 -0.10 -4.27 -16.04
CA ALA A 732 0.54 -3.78 -14.83
C ALA A 732 0.44 -4.78 -13.66
N LEU A 733 -0.72 -5.39 -13.47
CA LEU A 733 -0.98 -6.36 -12.42
C LEU A 733 -0.21 -7.67 -12.62
N LEU A 734 -0.21 -8.20 -13.85
CA LEU A 734 0.54 -9.40 -14.21
C LEU A 734 2.05 -9.18 -14.02
N HIS A 735 2.55 -8.06 -14.51
CA HIS A 735 3.96 -7.68 -14.44
C HIS A 735 4.40 -7.41 -13.00
N PHE A 736 3.59 -6.71 -12.20
CA PHE A 736 3.90 -6.48 -10.79
C PHE A 736 3.99 -7.77 -9.97
N ARG A 737 3.17 -8.78 -10.30
CA ARG A 737 3.27 -10.09 -9.64
C ARG A 737 4.60 -10.79 -9.94
N GLU A 738 5.02 -10.76 -11.20
CA GLU A 738 6.32 -11.28 -11.61
C GLU A 738 7.47 -10.47 -10.98
N PHE A 739 7.29 -9.16 -10.85
CA PHE A 739 8.20 -8.26 -10.13
C PHE A 739 8.46 -8.70 -8.69
N LEU A 740 7.39 -8.85 -7.91
CA LEU A 740 7.49 -9.26 -6.51
C LEU A 740 8.13 -10.65 -6.37
N ALA A 741 7.79 -11.59 -7.26
CA ALA A 741 8.33 -12.94 -7.22
C ALA A 741 9.85 -12.98 -7.44
N GLN A 742 10.40 -12.07 -8.25
CA GLN A 742 11.85 -11.98 -8.49
C GLN A 742 12.57 -11.14 -7.44
N LEU A 743 11.96 -10.05 -6.96
CA LEU A 743 12.51 -9.23 -5.88
C LEU A 743 12.88 -10.07 -4.66
N PHE A 744 11.96 -10.92 -4.18
CA PHE A 744 12.20 -11.74 -2.98
C PHE A 744 13.19 -12.89 -3.18
N GLN A 745 13.61 -13.21 -4.40
CA GLN A 745 14.66 -14.20 -4.65
C GLN A 745 16.08 -13.62 -4.47
N ARG A 746 16.24 -12.30 -4.31
CA ARG A 746 17.55 -11.65 -4.22
C ARG A 746 18.07 -11.57 -2.78
N PRO A 747 19.36 -11.76 -2.53
CA PRO A 747 19.92 -11.71 -1.17
C PRO A 747 19.83 -10.33 -0.49
N ASN A 748 19.80 -9.24 -1.27
CA ASN A 748 19.82 -7.84 -0.82
C ASN A 748 18.46 -7.11 -0.99
N TRP A 749 17.36 -7.84 -1.19
CA TRP A 749 16.04 -7.24 -1.41
C TRP A 749 15.56 -6.27 -0.30
N PRO A 750 15.93 -6.41 1.00
CA PRO A 750 15.49 -5.47 2.02
C PRO A 750 15.99 -4.03 1.80
N ASP A 751 17.20 -3.85 1.27
CA ASP A 751 17.76 -2.53 0.95
C ASP A 751 17.12 -1.94 -0.32
N GLU A 752 16.64 -2.80 -1.22
CA GLU A 752 15.89 -2.40 -2.41
C GLU A 752 14.45 -1.95 -2.03
N LEU A 753 13.85 -2.54 -1.00
CA LEU A 753 12.50 -2.23 -0.53
C LEU A 753 12.32 -0.76 -0.13
N ALA A 754 13.22 -0.20 0.68
CA ALA A 754 13.12 1.18 1.15
C ALA A 754 13.09 2.21 0.00
N SER A 755 13.69 1.85 -1.14
CA SER A 755 13.65 2.67 -2.35
C SER A 755 12.32 2.54 -3.10
N ILE A 756 11.74 1.33 -3.12
CA ILE A 756 10.46 1.06 -3.78
C ILE A 756 9.31 1.72 -3.04
N GLU A 757 9.32 1.74 -1.70
CA GLU A 757 8.21 2.26 -0.90
C GLU A 757 7.91 3.76 -1.10
N ARG A 758 8.82 4.51 -1.75
CA ARG A 758 8.57 5.90 -2.11
C ARG A 758 7.39 6.01 -3.11
N SER A 759 6.48 6.94 -2.86
CA SER A 759 5.22 7.06 -3.64
C SER A 759 5.44 7.42 -5.12
N ASP A 760 6.44 8.25 -5.40
CA ASP A 760 6.90 8.62 -6.75
C ASP A 760 7.44 7.41 -7.52
N VAL A 761 8.21 6.56 -6.84
CA VAL A 761 8.76 5.32 -7.39
C VAL A 761 7.66 4.31 -7.73
N LEU A 762 6.74 4.04 -6.82
CA LEU A 762 5.62 3.12 -7.07
C LEU A 762 4.70 3.63 -8.18
N ARG A 763 4.49 4.95 -8.28
CA ARG A 763 3.74 5.56 -9.38
C ARG A 763 4.44 5.39 -10.73
N ALA A 764 5.76 5.57 -10.77
CA ALA A 764 6.56 5.31 -11.96
C ALA A 764 6.49 3.83 -12.35
N LEU A 765 6.63 2.91 -11.39
CA LEU A 765 6.48 1.47 -11.59
C LEU A 765 5.10 1.11 -12.13
N ALA A 766 4.00 1.55 -11.51
CA ALA A 766 2.64 1.25 -11.98
C ALA A 766 2.36 1.73 -13.42
N ARG A 767 2.97 2.85 -13.83
CA ARG A 767 2.94 3.30 -15.22
C ARG A 767 3.78 2.41 -16.12
N VAL A 768 5.06 2.20 -15.80
CA VAL A 768 5.99 1.39 -16.62
C VAL A 768 5.48 -0.04 -16.81
N LEU A 769 5.03 -0.68 -15.73
CA LEU A 769 4.50 -2.05 -15.75
C LEU A 769 3.22 -2.15 -16.58
N GLY A 770 2.41 -1.08 -16.67
CA GLY A 770 1.19 -1.08 -17.48
C GLY A 770 1.38 -0.62 -18.92
N VAL A 771 2.59 -0.32 -19.37
CA VAL A 771 2.80 0.28 -20.68
C VAL A 771 2.93 -0.76 -21.80
N SER A 772 3.57 -1.91 -21.56
CA SER A 772 3.74 -2.96 -22.58
C SER A 772 4.37 -4.25 -22.03
N ASP A 773 3.87 -5.38 -22.53
CA ASP A 773 4.44 -6.72 -22.33
C ASP A 773 5.85 -6.85 -22.91
N PHE A 774 6.17 -6.12 -23.99
CA PHE A 774 7.49 -6.14 -24.62
C PHE A 774 8.53 -5.37 -23.83
N LEU A 775 8.16 -4.17 -23.38
CA LEU A 775 9.03 -3.43 -22.48
C LEU A 775 9.21 -4.22 -21.18
N TRP A 776 8.16 -4.85 -20.68
CA TRP A 776 8.25 -5.74 -19.52
C TRP A 776 9.10 -6.99 -19.73
N ASP A 777 8.98 -7.71 -20.86
CA ASP A 777 9.84 -8.85 -21.20
C ASP A 777 11.31 -8.41 -21.31
N ASP A 778 11.56 -7.20 -21.84
CA ASP A 778 12.89 -6.58 -21.89
C ASP A 778 13.39 -6.20 -20.47
N PHE A 779 12.51 -5.68 -19.60
CA PHE A 779 12.80 -5.35 -18.21
C PHE A 779 13.07 -6.61 -17.35
N LEU A 780 12.29 -7.68 -17.54
CA LEU A 780 12.38 -8.93 -16.78
C LEU A 780 13.58 -9.78 -17.15
N ARG A 781 13.86 -9.95 -18.45
CA ARG A 781 14.88 -10.92 -18.88
C ARG A 781 16.29 -10.39 -18.65
N MET A 782 16.48 -9.07 -18.53
CA MET A 782 17.81 -8.52 -18.75
C MET A 782 18.33 -7.51 -17.73
N GLN A 783 17.51 -6.89 -16.86
CA GLN A 783 17.97 -5.69 -16.13
C GLN A 783 17.34 -5.38 -14.75
N TYR A 784 16.99 -6.34 -13.89
CA TYR A 784 16.70 -6.00 -12.47
C TYR A 784 17.82 -5.15 -11.84
N ALA A 785 19.07 -5.43 -12.21
CA ALA A 785 20.24 -4.67 -11.77
C ALA A 785 20.27 -3.20 -12.23
N ASN A 786 19.64 -2.84 -13.36
CA ASN A 786 19.62 -1.45 -13.85
C ASN A 786 18.28 -0.74 -13.57
N LEU A 787 17.19 -1.50 -13.38
CA LEU A 787 15.89 -0.98 -12.95
C LEU A 787 16.04 -0.22 -11.63
N PHE A 788 16.66 -0.84 -10.62
CA PHE A 788 16.74 -0.24 -9.28
C PHE A 788 17.57 1.04 -9.20
N PRO A 789 18.79 1.14 -9.77
CA PRO A 789 19.55 2.39 -9.76
C PRO A 789 18.82 3.57 -10.43
N VAL A 790 18.00 3.29 -11.45
CA VAL A 790 17.27 4.32 -12.20
C VAL A 790 15.96 4.69 -11.51
N VAL A 791 15.27 3.71 -10.93
CA VAL A 791 14.04 3.92 -10.18
C VAL A 791 14.31 4.51 -8.79
N ARG A 792 15.48 4.26 -8.18
CA ARG A 792 15.92 4.87 -6.90
C ARG A 792 16.03 6.40 -6.96
N ASP A 793 16.34 6.91 -8.14
CA ASP A 793 16.61 8.33 -8.38
C ASP A 793 15.71 8.83 -9.53
N VAL A 794 14.41 8.87 -9.26
CA VAL A 794 13.42 9.43 -10.20
C VAL A 794 13.72 10.91 -10.48
N ASP A 795 14.37 11.61 -9.57
CA ASP A 795 14.80 13.00 -9.77
C ASP A 795 15.92 13.09 -10.82
N ALA A 796 16.85 12.13 -10.88
CA ALA A 796 17.82 12.02 -11.97
C ALA A 796 17.16 11.76 -13.32
N LEU A 797 15.97 11.13 -13.36
CA LEU A 797 15.16 11.02 -14.57
C LEU A 797 14.57 12.36 -15.01
N ALA A 798 14.53 13.41 -14.19
CA ALA A 798 14.03 14.71 -14.62
C ALA A 798 14.98 15.41 -15.61
N SER A 799 16.29 15.12 -15.55
CA SER A 799 17.30 15.79 -16.38
C SER A 799 17.80 14.94 -17.56
N GLN A 800 18.02 15.61 -18.69
CA GLN A 800 18.70 15.05 -19.85
C GLN A 800 20.21 15.01 -19.61
N LYS A 801 20.87 13.91 -20.00
CA LYS A 801 22.35 13.88 -20.09
C LYS A 801 22.79 14.36 -21.46
N SER A 802 23.70 15.33 -21.51
CA SER A 802 24.34 15.75 -22.75
C SER A 802 25.38 14.73 -23.21
N ARG A 803 25.69 14.68 -24.51
CA ARG A 803 26.75 13.82 -25.05
C ARG A 803 28.09 13.93 -24.29
N PRO A 804 28.64 15.13 -24.00
CA PRO A 804 29.89 15.23 -23.23
C PRO A 804 29.80 14.60 -21.85
N ARG A 805 28.62 14.66 -21.22
CA ARG A 805 28.40 14.02 -19.92
C ARG A 805 28.34 12.50 -20.05
N LEU A 806 27.66 11.98 -21.07
CA LEU A 806 27.63 10.54 -21.37
C LEU A 806 29.04 10.00 -21.65
N GLU A 807 29.84 10.73 -22.43
CA GLU A 807 31.23 10.36 -22.73
C GLU A 807 32.11 10.35 -21.48
N ALA A 808 31.96 11.34 -20.58
CA ALA A 808 32.70 11.38 -19.32
C ALA A 808 32.30 10.25 -18.35
N ASP A 809 30.99 10.00 -18.20
CA ASP A 809 30.49 8.90 -17.37
C ASP A 809 30.94 7.53 -17.93
N LEU A 810 30.88 7.36 -19.25
CA LEU A 810 31.33 6.15 -19.94
C LEU A 810 32.84 5.96 -19.80
N ALA A 811 33.65 7.01 -20.02
CA ALA A 811 35.10 6.93 -19.86
C ALA A 811 35.49 6.46 -18.46
N THR A 812 34.80 6.96 -17.43
CA THR A 812 34.97 6.50 -16.05
C THR A 812 34.65 5.01 -15.91
N ALA A 813 33.48 4.57 -16.41
CA ALA A 813 33.05 3.18 -16.32
C ALA A 813 34.01 2.22 -17.06
N LEU A 814 34.55 2.63 -18.20
CA LEU A 814 35.54 1.85 -18.96
C LEU A 814 36.90 1.79 -18.25
N GLN A 815 37.31 2.87 -17.57
CA GLN A 815 38.57 2.91 -16.84
C GLN A 815 38.54 2.05 -15.57
N THR A 816 37.45 2.09 -14.81
CA THR A 816 37.29 1.31 -13.58
C THR A 816 36.76 -0.10 -13.83
N CYS A 817 36.27 -0.38 -15.04
CA CYS A 817 35.48 -1.57 -15.35
C CYS A 817 34.33 -1.76 -14.33
N SER A 818 33.71 -0.67 -13.90
CA SER A 818 32.64 -0.69 -12.90
C SER A 818 31.56 0.34 -13.21
N LEU A 819 30.35 0.07 -12.70
CA LEU A 819 29.19 0.95 -12.85
C LEU A 819 28.46 1.01 -11.51
N GLY A 820 28.68 2.08 -10.75
CA GLY A 820 28.29 2.12 -9.34
C GLY A 820 29.09 1.10 -8.53
N GLU A 821 28.40 0.20 -7.82
CA GLU A 821 29.02 -0.84 -6.98
C GLU A 821 29.33 -2.15 -7.74
N ILE A 822 28.92 -2.25 -9.01
CA ILE A 822 29.07 -3.47 -9.82
C ILE A 822 30.39 -3.40 -10.61
N THR A 823 31.24 -4.41 -10.45
CA THR A 823 32.49 -4.57 -11.21
C THR A 823 32.32 -5.63 -12.30
N PHE A 824 32.91 -5.40 -13.47
CA PHE A 824 32.82 -6.26 -14.65
C PHE A 824 34.18 -6.89 -14.97
N SER A 825 34.15 -8.00 -15.73
CA SER A 825 35.34 -8.74 -16.12
C SER A 825 36.28 -7.96 -17.04
N ASP A 826 35.72 -7.14 -17.93
CA ASP A 826 36.47 -6.32 -18.87
C ASP A 826 35.70 -5.04 -19.26
N TRP A 827 36.36 -4.18 -20.04
CA TRP A 827 35.77 -2.92 -20.50
C TRP A 827 34.62 -3.13 -21.50
N ARG A 828 34.53 -4.27 -22.20
CA ARG A 828 33.44 -4.55 -23.16
C ARG A 828 32.15 -4.86 -22.40
N ALA A 829 32.25 -5.64 -21.32
CA ALA A 829 31.16 -5.88 -20.39
C ALA A 829 30.70 -4.57 -19.74
N ALA A 830 31.63 -3.73 -19.29
CA ALA A 830 31.32 -2.40 -18.75
C ALA A 830 30.65 -1.48 -19.78
N LEU A 831 31.12 -1.47 -21.05
CA LEU A 831 30.54 -0.71 -22.15
C LEU A 831 29.08 -1.11 -22.41
N ASN A 832 28.83 -2.42 -22.52
CA ASN A 832 27.48 -2.92 -22.79
C ASN A 832 26.55 -2.69 -21.59
N ALA A 833 27.04 -2.84 -20.36
CA ALA A 833 26.27 -2.52 -19.16
C ALA A 833 25.91 -1.02 -19.08
N PHE A 834 26.84 -0.12 -19.43
CA PHE A 834 26.58 1.31 -19.51
C PHE A 834 25.56 1.64 -20.59
N LYS A 835 25.75 1.11 -21.80
CA LYS A 835 24.81 1.24 -22.94
C LYS A 835 23.41 0.84 -22.51
N ASP A 836 23.27 -0.33 -21.94
CA ASP A 836 21.99 -0.92 -21.55
C ASP A 836 21.30 -0.10 -20.46
N ARG A 837 22.04 0.41 -19.47
CA ARG A 837 21.50 1.28 -18.41
C ARG A 837 21.03 2.62 -18.94
N GLU A 838 21.83 3.29 -19.77
CA GLU A 838 21.47 4.62 -20.28
C GLU A 838 20.38 4.55 -21.35
N LEU A 839 20.34 3.48 -22.16
CA LEU A 839 19.23 3.21 -23.09
C LEU A 839 17.92 3.08 -22.30
N PHE A 840 17.94 2.29 -21.23
CA PHE A 840 16.80 2.12 -20.32
C PHE A 840 16.39 3.44 -19.65
N ARG A 841 17.35 4.26 -19.20
CA ARG A 841 17.08 5.59 -18.60
C ARG A 841 16.35 6.51 -19.58
N THR A 842 16.81 6.57 -20.84
CA THR A 842 16.22 7.41 -21.88
C THR A 842 14.82 6.92 -22.28
N ASP A 843 14.64 5.60 -22.39
CA ASP A 843 13.33 4.98 -22.63
C ASP A 843 12.32 5.31 -21.52
N MET A 844 12.73 5.19 -20.25
CA MET A 844 11.91 5.54 -19.09
C MET A 844 11.48 7.01 -19.10
N ARG A 845 12.40 7.94 -19.41
CA ARG A 845 12.09 9.37 -19.53
C ARG A 845 10.99 9.62 -20.55
N HIS A 846 11.07 8.98 -21.69
CA HIS A 846 10.07 9.13 -22.73
C HIS A 846 8.72 8.50 -22.34
N ILE A 847 8.72 7.29 -21.77
CA ILE A 847 7.52 6.60 -21.30
C ILE A 847 6.79 7.39 -20.20
N LEU A 848 7.52 7.98 -19.26
CA LEU A 848 6.95 8.75 -18.15
C LEU A 848 6.51 10.17 -18.56
N GLY A 849 6.75 10.57 -19.82
CA GLY A 849 6.40 11.89 -20.33
C GLY A 849 7.31 13.00 -19.81
N LEU A 850 8.55 12.68 -19.42
CA LEU A 850 9.57 13.64 -18.99
C LEU A 850 10.30 14.30 -20.17
N THR A 851 10.09 13.79 -21.38
CA THR A 851 10.47 14.44 -22.66
C THR A 851 9.32 15.33 -23.14
N ALA A 852 9.58 16.58 -23.50
CA ALA A 852 8.54 17.52 -23.93
C ALA A 852 8.05 17.17 -25.35
N GLU A 853 8.97 16.83 -26.24
CA GLU A 853 8.67 16.35 -27.60
C GLU A 853 9.40 15.04 -27.91
N PHE A 854 8.98 14.32 -28.95
CA PHE A 854 9.70 13.16 -29.50
C PHE A 854 11.18 13.45 -29.79
N TRP A 855 11.49 14.68 -30.19
CA TRP A 855 12.82 15.08 -30.62
C TRP A 855 13.82 15.12 -29.46
N ASP A 856 13.36 15.35 -28.24
CA ASP A 856 14.20 15.26 -27.05
C ASP A 856 14.66 13.80 -26.86
N PHE A 857 13.72 12.85 -26.98
CA PHE A 857 14.00 11.42 -26.91
C PHE A 857 14.94 10.96 -28.02
N ALA A 858 14.68 11.36 -29.27
CA ALA A 858 15.52 11.01 -30.41
C ALA A 858 16.95 11.57 -30.29
N ALA A 859 17.09 12.79 -29.78
CA ALA A 859 18.38 13.40 -29.51
C ALA A 859 19.15 12.65 -28.42
N GLU A 860 18.50 12.30 -27.30
CA GLU A 860 19.11 11.53 -26.21
C GLU A 860 19.59 10.14 -26.68
N LEU A 861 18.76 9.40 -27.41
CA LEU A 861 19.14 8.10 -27.96
C LEU A 861 20.31 8.21 -28.94
N THR A 862 20.31 9.25 -29.78
CA THR A 862 21.39 9.45 -30.75
C THR A 862 22.69 9.85 -30.06
N ASP A 863 22.64 10.69 -29.03
CA ASP A 863 23.81 11.05 -28.24
C ASP A 863 24.42 9.84 -27.52
N LEU A 864 23.57 8.94 -26.99
CA LEU A 864 24.02 7.67 -26.43
C LEU A 864 24.66 6.76 -27.50
N ALA A 865 24.01 6.59 -28.64
CA ALA A 865 24.54 5.81 -29.76
C ALA A 865 25.92 6.32 -30.19
N GLU A 866 26.06 7.63 -30.37
CA GLU A 866 27.32 8.26 -30.74
C GLU A 866 28.40 8.09 -29.67
N ALA A 867 28.08 8.27 -28.39
CA ALA A 867 29.04 8.06 -27.29
C ALA A 867 29.57 6.62 -27.25
N ILE A 868 28.67 5.63 -27.37
CA ILE A 868 29.02 4.20 -27.38
C ILE A 868 29.87 3.85 -28.60
N VAL A 869 29.45 4.26 -29.80
CA VAL A 869 30.17 3.98 -31.05
C VAL A 869 31.55 4.65 -31.04
N SER A 870 31.65 5.88 -30.56
CA SER A 870 32.91 6.63 -30.46
C SER A 870 33.89 5.97 -29.49
N ALA A 871 33.41 5.56 -28.30
CA ALA A 871 34.22 4.88 -27.30
C ALA A 871 34.68 3.49 -27.79
N ALA A 872 33.79 2.72 -28.43
CA ALA A 872 34.15 1.43 -29.01
C ALA A 872 35.19 1.59 -30.13
N PHE A 873 35.00 2.56 -31.03
CA PHE A 873 35.95 2.87 -32.11
C PHE A 873 37.33 3.21 -31.54
N GLN A 874 37.42 4.11 -30.57
CA GLN A 874 38.68 4.51 -29.94
C GLN A 874 39.36 3.35 -29.21
N ARG A 875 38.63 2.58 -28.40
CA ARG A 875 39.19 1.48 -27.61
C ARG A 875 39.65 0.31 -28.50
N CYS A 876 38.84 -0.09 -29.48
CA CYS A 876 39.24 -1.13 -30.43
C CYS A 876 40.43 -0.68 -31.29
N ALA A 877 40.50 0.59 -31.68
CA ALA A 877 41.67 1.12 -32.39
C ALA A 877 42.93 1.06 -31.52
N LEU A 878 42.86 1.47 -30.26
CA LEU A 878 43.97 1.38 -29.30
C LEU A 878 44.47 -0.06 -29.10
N GLU A 879 43.56 -1.02 -28.91
CA GLU A 879 43.92 -2.45 -28.79
C GLU A 879 44.57 -2.99 -30.07
N LEU A 880 44.10 -2.53 -31.25
CA LEU A 880 44.66 -2.96 -32.54
C LEU A 880 46.06 -2.38 -32.76
N VAL A 881 46.29 -1.11 -32.43
CA VAL A 881 47.63 -0.49 -32.46
C VAL A 881 48.57 -1.17 -31.46
N ALA A 882 48.10 -1.48 -30.24
CA ALA A 882 48.90 -2.16 -29.23
C ALA A 882 49.31 -3.58 -29.66
N SER A 883 48.43 -4.31 -30.34
CA SER A 883 48.71 -5.65 -30.87
C SER A 883 49.55 -5.63 -32.15
N HIS A 884 49.52 -4.54 -32.92
CA HIS A 884 50.26 -4.36 -34.16
C HIS A 884 50.88 -2.95 -34.24
N PRO A 885 52.02 -2.68 -33.55
CA PRO A 885 52.58 -1.33 -33.41
C PRO A 885 52.97 -0.62 -34.71
N GLN A 886 53.11 -1.38 -35.81
CA GLN A 886 53.38 -0.87 -37.16
C GLN A 886 52.13 -0.25 -37.83
N THR A 887 50.98 -0.26 -37.14
CA THR A 887 49.69 0.18 -37.67
C THR A 887 49.42 1.64 -37.32
N GLU A 888 49.37 2.51 -38.31
CA GLU A 888 49.00 3.92 -38.13
C GLU A 888 47.49 4.11 -38.39
N LEU A 889 46.74 4.42 -37.32
CA LEU A 889 45.29 4.60 -37.32
C LEU A 889 44.85 6.04 -37.02
N SER A 890 45.80 6.91 -36.65
CA SER A 890 45.57 8.23 -36.04
C SER A 890 44.91 9.27 -36.95
N SER A 891 44.88 9.09 -38.27
CA SER A 891 44.39 10.09 -39.23
C SER A 891 43.65 9.53 -40.46
N GLY A 892 43.48 8.22 -40.56
CA GLY A 892 43.08 7.58 -41.82
C GLY A 892 41.72 6.88 -41.84
N MET A 893 40.91 6.94 -40.78
CA MET A 893 39.60 6.26 -40.75
C MET A 893 38.56 7.05 -39.95
N ALA A 894 37.31 7.03 -40.41
CA ALA A 894 36.17 7.67 -39.76
C ALA A 894 34.90 6.81 -39.83
N VAL A 895 34.02 7.06 -38.87
CA VAL A 895 32.70 6.45 -38.73
C VAL A 895 31.64 7.49 -39.05
N PHE A 896 30.75 7.15 -39.98
CA PHE A 896 29.62 7.99 -40.37
C PHE A 896 28.32 7.29 -40.02
N ALA A 897 27.37 8.04 -39.46
CA ALA A 897 26.00 7.60 -39.29
C ALA A 897 25.19 7.95 -40.55
N LEU A 898 24.26 7.06 -40.92
CA LEU A 898 23.28 7.23 -41.99
C LEU A 898 21.88 6.95 -41.44
N GLY A 899 20.85 6.98 -42.29
CA GLY A 899 19.50 6.61 -41.91
C GLY A 899 18.96 7.46 -40.75
N LYS A 900 18.33 6.80 -39.77
CA LYS A 900 17.73 7.47 -38.62
C LYS A 900 18.79 7.98 -37.64
N CYS A 901 19.89 7.24 -37.46
CA CYS A 901 21.01 7.69 -36.63
C CYS A 901 21.68 8.95 -37.21
N GLY A 902 21.89 8.97 -38.52
CA GLY A 902 22.46 10.11 -39.26
C GLY A 902 21.57 11.35 -39.17
N GLY A 903 20.25 11.16 -39.30
CA GLY A 903 19.23 12.21 -39.13
C GLY A 903 19.00 12.67 -37.69
N ARG A 904 19.56 11.98 -36.69
CA ARG A 904 19.24 12.17 -35.25
C ARG A 904 17.75 11.99 -34.96
N GLU A 905 17.17 10.94 -35.53
CA GLU A 905 15.74 10.60 -35.57
C GLU A 905 15.49 9.16 -35.03
N LEU A 906 16.36 8.69 -34.13
CA LEU A 906 16.19 7.39 -33.48
C LEU A 906 14.92 7.39 -32.60
N GLY A 907 14.17 6.29 -32.64
CA GLY A 907 13.08 5.99 -31.70
C GLY A 907 13.28 4.61 -31.07
N PHE A 908 12.30 4.12 -30.31
CA PHE A 908 12.37 2.79 -29.67
C PHE A 908 12.75 1.71 -30.67
N ALA A 909 13.64 0.78 -30.31
CA ALA A 909 14.04 -0.33 -31.18
C ALA A 909 14.43 0.13 -32.60
N SER A 910 15.32 1.12 -32.68
CA SER A 910 15.95 1.53 -33.95
C SER A 910 17.33 0.88 -34.09
N ASP A 911 17.60 0.43 -35.31
CA ASP A 911 18.95 0.12 -35.76
C ASP A 911 19.81 1.39 -35.80
N ILE A 912 21.13 1.19 -35.76
CA ILE A 912 22.13 2.24 -35.87
C ILE A 912 22.83 2.04 -37.20
N GLU A 913 22.40 2.76 -38.23
CA GLU A 913 22.99 2.64 -39.56
C GLU A 913 24.34 3.37 -39.62
N LEU A 914 25.43 2.63 -39.88
CA LEU A 914 26.80 3.14 -39.93
C LEU A 914 27.50 2.82 -41.26
N MET A 915 28.50 3.64 -41.59
CA MET A 915 29.46 3.40 -42.66
C MET A 915 30.86 3.79 -42.18
N PHE A 916 31.82 2.89 -42.38
CA PHE A 916 33.21 3.12 -42.03
C PHE A 916 34.00 3.46 -43.29
N VAL A 917 34.66 4.61 -43.31
CA VAL A 917 35.45 5.07 -44.47
C VAL A 917 36.90 5.27 -44.06
N TYR A 918 37.85 4.87 -44.90
CA TYR A 918 39.28 5.04 -44.65
C TYR A 918 40.05 5.62 -45.85
N ALA A 919 41.19 6.25 -45.60
CA ALA A 919 41.99 6.97 -46.58
C ALA A 919 42.79 6.04 -47.52
N ASP A 920 43.06 6.49 -48.74
CA ASP A 920 43.75 5.70 -49.77
C ASP A 920 45.29 5.68 -49.62
N SER A 921 45.85 6.35 -48.61
CA SER A 921 47.29 6.62 -48.44
C SER A 921 48.13 5.41 -47.98
N GLY A 922 47.62 4.18 -48.09
CA GLY A 922 48.33 2.96 -47.70
C GLY A 922 48.34 2.65 -46.19
N HIS A 923 47.89 3.58 -45.35
CA HIS A 923 47.71 3.39 -43.91
C HIS A 923 46.40 4.05 -43.43
N PRO A 924 45.54 3.32 -42.68
CA PRO A 924 45.66 1.90 -42.35
C PRO A 924 45.40 1.00 -43.57
N SER A 925 45.99 -0.20 -43.58
CA SER A 925 45.73 -1.17 -44.65
C SER A 925 44.27 -1.66 -44.62
N THR A 926 43.77 -2.16 -45.74
CA THR A 926 42.39 -2.69 -45.85
C THR A 926 42.11 -3.76 -44.80
N ASP A 927 43.05 -4.69 -44.57
CA ASP A 927 42.89 -5.78 -43.60
C ASP A 927 42.77 -5.26 -42.16
N VAL A 928 43.53 -4.22 -41.83
CA VAL A 928 43.46 -3.55 -40.51
C VAL A 928 42.11 -2.87 -40.34
N CYS A 929 41.62 -2.16 -41.36
CA CYS A 929 40.34 -1.48 -41.32
C CYS A 929 39.18 -2.47 -41.16
N GLU A 930 39.19 -3.54 -41.96
CA GLU A 930 38.26 -4.67 -41.83
C GLU A 930 38.28 -5.26 -40.43
N LYS A 931 39.48 -5.52 -39.89
CA LYS A 931 39.61 -6.10 -38.55
C LYS A 931 39.10 -5.17 -37.45
N LEU A 932 39.33 -3.86 -37.58
CA LEU A 932 38.80 -2.87 -36.65
C LEU A 932 37.27 -2.85 -36.67
N VAL A 933 36.64 -2.83 -37.86
CA VAL A 933 35.17 -2.88 -37.97
C VAL A 933 34.62 -4.16 -37.35
N GLN A 934 35.23 -5.32 -37.63
CA GLN A 934 34.84 -6.61 -37.02
C GLN A 934 34.93 -6.57 -35.48
N ASN A 935 36.00 -5.98 -34.93
CA ASN A 935 36.17 -5.87 -33.48
C ASN A 935 35.10 -4.94 -32.85
N ILE A 936 34.72 -3.86 -33.52
CA ILE A 936 33.65 -2.95 -33.07
C ILE A 936 32.29 -3.68 -33.08
N LEU A 937 31.97 -4.38 -34.18
CA LEU A 937 30.75 -5.17 -34.30
C LEU A 937 30.66 -6.27 -33.23
N ALA A 938 31.78 -6.90 -32.89
CA ALA A 938 31.84 -7.90 -31.82
C ALA A 938 31.75 -7.30 -30.40
N THR A 939 32.14 -6.02 -30.25
CA THR A 939 32.16 -5.32 -28.95
C THR A 939 30.80 -4.78 -28.58
N ILE A 940 30.09 -4.13 -29.51
CA ILE A 940 28.77 -3.56 -29.26
C ILE A 940 27.73 -4.66 -29.45
N GLN A 941 27.24 -5.21 -28.35
CA GLN A 941 26.31 -6.34 -28.37
C GLN A 941 24.87 -5.82 -28.38
N SER A 942 24.11 -6.28 -29.38
CA SER A 942 22.66 -6.20 -29.38
C SER A 942 22.09 -7.53 -28.84
N ARG A 943 21.08 -7.43 -27.99
CA ARG A 943 20.47 -8.57 -27.30
C ARG A 943 19.24 -9.10 -28.03
N GLN A 944 18.64 -8.28 -28.90
CA GLN A 944 17.50 -8.60 -29.74
C GLN A 944 17.57 -7.86 -31.07
N GLU A 945 17.02 -8.48 -32.11
CA GLU A 945 17.00 -7.89 -33.45
C GLU A 945 16.24 -6.54 -33.47
N GLY A 946 16.90 -5.51 -33.99
CA GLY A 946 16.32 -4.17 -34.12
C GLY A 946 16.59 -3.21 -32.96
N ILE A 947 17.20 -3.64 -31.85
CA ILE A 947 17.48 -2.76 -30.68
C ILE A 947 18.97 -2.46 -30.61
N PHE A 948 19.35 -1.21 -30.88
CA PHE A 948 20.76 -0.76 -30.85
C PHE A 948 21.67 -1.65 -31.72
N GLN A 949 21.10 -2.28 -32.76
CA GLN A 949 21.81 -3.17 -33.65
C GLN A 949 22.55 -2.34 -34.71
N LEU A 950 23.84 -2.60 -34.88
CA LEU A 950 24.63 -1.90 -35.89
C LEU A 950 24.29 -2.46 -37.28
N ASP A 951 23.84 -1.60 -38.19
CA ASP A 951 23.54 -1.96 -39.58
C ASP A 951 24.49 -1.27 -40.54
N LEU A 952 25.18 -2.06 -41.38
CA LEU A 952 26.14 -1.57 -42.37
C LEU A 952 25.63 -1.72 -43.81
N GLN A 953 24.32 -1.97 -44.02
CA GLN A 953 23.77 -2.25 -45.34
C GLN A 953 23.78 -1.06 -46.30
N LEU A 954 23.94 0.16 -45.82
CA LEU A 954 24.00 1.38 -46.64
C LEU A 954 25.40 1.67 -47.21
N ARG A 955 26.36 0.76 -47.03
CA ARG A 955 27.70 0.85 -47.65
C ARG A 955 27.67 0.43 -49.13
N PRO A 956 28.66 0.85 -49.95
CA PRO A 956 28.79 0.37 -51.33
C PRO A 956 28.65 -1.14 -51.46
N TYR A 957 27.83 -1.59 -52.43
CA TYR A 957 27.51 -3.00 -52.67
C TYR A 957 26.77 -3.72 -51.53
N GLY A 958 26.31 -2.99 -50.50
CA GLY A 958 25.54 -3.51 -49.38
C GLY A 958 26.20 -4.72 -48.71
N LYS A 959 25.45 -5.80 -48.50
CA LYS A 959 25.96 -7.04 -47.85
C LYS A 959 27.12 -7.70 -48.61
N ALA A 960 27.24 -7.49 -49.92
CA ALA A 960 28.30 -8.06 -50.74
C ALA A 960 29.58 -7.22 -50.74
N GLY A 961 29.54 -6.00 -50.20
CA GLY A 961 30.71 -5.11 -50.10
C GLY A 961 31.54 -5.34 -48.83
N SER A 962 32.78 -4.83 -48.85
CA SER A 962 33.68 -4.79 -47.70
C SER A 962 33.04 -4.03 -46.51
N LEU A 963 33.34 -4.44 -45.27
CA LEU A 963 32.81 -3.78 -44.06
C LEU A 963 33.41 -2.40 -43.83
N SER A 964 34.59 -2.14 -44.41
CA SER A 964 35.24 -0.83 -44.44
C SER A 964 35.40 -0.34 -45.89
N VAL A 965 35.16 0.93 -46.13
CA VAL A 965 35.09 1.51 -47.48
C VAL A 965 36.31 2.39 -47.71
N SER A 966 37.15 2.08 -48.70
CA SER A 966 38.22 3.02 -49.07
C SER A 966 37.63 4.28 -49.67
N LEU A 967 38.31 5.42 -49.50
CA LEU A 967 37.88 6.70 -50.04
C LEU A 967 37.77 6.65 -51.58
N ASP A 968 38.66 5.93 -52.25
CA ASP A 968 38.60 5.67 -53.69
C ASP A 968 37.38 4.82 -54.08
N SER A 969 37.04 3.77 -53.32
CA SER A 969 35.81 2.99 -53.54
C SER A 969 34.57 3.86 -53.36
N PHE A 970 34.55 4.71 -52.33
CA PHE A 970 33.49 5.68 -52.09
C PHE A 970 33.32 6.64 -53.29
N ARG A 971 34.43 7.22 -53.78
CA ARG A 971 34.44 8.11 -54.94
C ARG A 971 33.91 7.43 -56.20
N ARG A 972 34.40 6.22 -56.52
CA ARG A 972 33.99 5.49 -57.72
C ARG A 972 32.53 5.05 -57.66
N TYR A 973 32.07 4.58 -56.50
CA TYR A 973 30.72 4.05 -56.33
C TYR A 973 29.67 5.15 -56.41
N TYR A 974 29.85 6.25 -55.66
CA TYR A 974 28.85 7.31 -55.50
C TYR A 974 28.99 8.47 -56.47
N ALA A 975 30.01 8.51 -57.32
CA ALA A 975 30.11 9.50 -58.40
C ALA A 975 28.81 9.54 -59.25
N PRO A 976 28.51 10.67 -59.93
CA PRO A 976 27.32 10.79 -60.77
C PRO A 976 27.16 9.66 -61.80
N GLU A 977 28.27 9.26 -62.42
CA GLU A 977 28.35 8.15 -63.39
C GLU A 977 28.72 6.79 -62.73
N GLY A 978 28.75 6.75 -61.40
CA GLY A 978 29.07 5.57 -60.62
C GLY A 978 27.93 4.55 -60.57
N PRO A 979 28.23 3.30 -60.17
CA PRO A 979 27.26 2.20 -60.12
C PRO A 979 26.17 2.36 -59.04
N ALA A 980 26.26 3.35 -58.13
CA ALA A 980 25.23 3.59 -57.13
C ALA A 980 23.87 3.92 -57.78
N TRP A 981 22.81 3.31 -57.26
CA TRP A 981 21.44 3.68 -57.62
C TRP A 981 21.08 5.06 -57.06
N ALA A 982 20.10 5.73 -57.69
CA ALA A 982 19.63 7.05 -57.24
C ALA A 982 19.23 7.06 -55.75
N TYR A 983 18.59 6.00 -55.26
CA TYR A 983 18.18 5.89 -53.85
C TYR A 983 19.35 5.63 -52.89
N GLU A 984 20.46 5.04 -53.35
CA GLU A 984 21.68 4.89 -52.54
C GLU A 984 22.37 6.25 -52.36
N ARG A 985 22.44 7.05 -53.43
CA ARG A 985 22.87 8.46 -53.34
C ARG A 985 21.93 9.27 -52.45
N GLN A 986 20.63 9.05 -52.54
CA GLN A 986 19.64 9.71 -51.66
C GLN A 986 19.89 9.40 -50.18
N ALA A 987 20.29 8.17 -49.83
CA ALA A 987 20.61 7.80 -48.44
C ALA A 987 21.78 8.65 -47.86
N LEU A 988 22.70 9.11 -48.72
CA LEU A 988 23.82 9.96 -48.31
C LEU A 988 23.39 11.34 -47.81
N VAL A 989 22.16 11.81 -48.06
CA VAL A 989 21.62 13.05 -47.45
C VAL A 989 21.71 12.99 -45.92
N LYS A 990 21.58 11.79 -45.34
CA LYS A 990 21.66 11.55 -43.90
C LYS A 990 23.10 11.28 -43.41
N LEU A 991 24.10 11.19 -44.29
CA LEU A 991 25.47 10.88 -43.92
C LEU A 991 26.07 12.00 -43.05
N ARG A 992 26.47 11.66 -41.83
CA ARG A 992 27.06 12.60 -40.86
C ARG A 992 28.17 11.91 -40.05
N PRO A 993 29.27 12.60 -39.71
CA PRO A 993 30.31 12.02 -38.88
C PRO A 993 29.86 11.74 -37.44
N VAL A 994 30.39 10.64 -36.90
CA VAL A 994 30.25 10.23 -35.49
C VAL A 994 31.61 10.29 -34.78
N ALA A 995 32.64 9.71 -35.40
CA ALA A 995 34.00 9.63 -34.88
C ALA A 995 35.04 9.60 -36.02
N GLY A 996 36.25 10.10 -35.79
CA GLY A 996 37.33 10.13 -36.77
C GLY A 996 38.10 11.46 -36.74
N ASP A 997 39.13 11.58 -37.57
CA ASP A 997 39.87 12.82 -37.76
C ASP A 997 39.01 13.90 -38.43
N LEU A 998 39.10 15.14 -37.95
CA LEU A 998 38.25 16.25 -38.39
C LEU A 998 38.48 16.62 -39.85
N ALA A 999 39.73 16.59 -40.33
CA ALA A 999 40.04 16.95 -41.71
C ALA A 999 39.57 15.85 -42.69
N PHE A 1000 39.77 14.59 -42.33
CA PHE A 1000 39.29 13.45 -43.13
C PHE A 1000 37.75 13.38 -43.17
N VAL A 1001 37.10 13.62 -42.04
CA VAL A 1001 35.63 13.70 -41.97
C VAL A 1001 35.08 14.79 -42.88
N ALA A 1002 35.70 15.98 -42.87
CA ALA A 1002 35.30 17.09 -43.75
C ALA A 1002 35.43 16.70 -45.22
N GLN A 1003 36.55 16.06 -45.59
CA GLN A 1003 36.78 15.59 -46.97
C GLN A 1003 35.67 14.65 -47.47
N VAL A 1004 35.23 13.68 -46.67
CA VAL A 1004 34.15 12.76 -47.06
C VAL A 1004 32.80 13.50 -47.15
N CYS A 1005 32.54 14.45 -46.26
CA CYS A 1005 31.32 15.26 -46.30
C CYS A 1005 31.28 16.19 -47.53
N ASP A 1006 32.42 16.73 -47.96
CA ASP A 1006 32.53 17.54 -49.17
C ASP A 1006 32.28 16.69 -50.42
N LEU A 1007 32.77 15.45 -50.46
CA LEU A 1007 32.48 14.50 -51.53
C LEU A 1007 31.00 14.13 -51.58
N ARG A 1008 30.39 13.83 -50.42
CA ARG A 1008 28.94 13.65 -50.30
C ARG A 1008 28.21 14.85 -50.90
N ASP A 1009 28.58 16.06 -50.50
CA ASP A 1009 27.91 17.27 -50.98
C ASP A 1009 28.04 17.44 -52.50
N GLN A 1010 29.23 17.18 -53.03
CA GLN A 1010 29.51 17.24 -54.46
C GLN A 1010 28.67 16.24 -55.26
N TYR A 1011 28.42 15.04 -54.74
CA TYR A 1011 27.70 13.98 -55.46
C TYR A 1011 26.19 14.01 -55.28
N VAL A 1012 25.71 14.46 -54.11
CA VAL A 1012 24.28 14.47 -53.78
C VAL A 1012 23.62 15.75 -54.27
N TYR A 1013 24.26 16.90 -54.10
CA TYR A 1013 23.63 18.20 -54.37
C TYR A 1013 24.10 18.77 -55.71
N GLN A 1014 23.57 18.23 -56.81
CA GLN A 1014 23.77 18.76 -58.16
C GLN A 1014 22.43 19.13 -58.84
N PRO A 1015 22.42 20.08 -59.78
CA PRO A 1015 21.21 20.39 -60.55
C PRO A 1015 20.67 19.14 -61.26
N GLY A 1016 19.39 18.82 -61.07
CA GLY A 1016 18.74 17.67 -61.71
C GLY A 1016 19.13 16.29 -61.16
N ALA A 1017 19.83 16.22 -60.03
CA ALA A 1017 20.31 14.96 -59.46
C ALA A 1017 19.19 14.05 -58.89
N PHE A 1018 18.00 14.60 -58.60
CA PHE A 1018 16.90 13.80 -58.04
C PHE A 1018 16.06 13.15 -59.14
N ASP A 1019 16.14 11.82 -59.23
CA ASP A 1019 15.30 11.03 -60.13
C ASP A 1019 13.95 10.68 -59.45
N VAL A 1020 12.95 11.53 -59.68
CA VAL A 1020 11.58 11.34 -59.20
C VAL A 1020 10.98 10.03 -59.71
N THR A 1021 11.32 9.60 -60.93
CA THR A 1021 10.78 8.38 -61.55
C THR A 1021 11.32 7.14 -60.86
N ALA A 1022 12.63 7.07 -60.66
CA ALA A 1022 13.28 6.00 -59.91
C ALA A 1022 12.78 5.93 -58.47
N MET A 1023 12.60 7.08 -57.81
CA MET A 1023 12.05 7.17 -56.46
C MET A 1023 10.62 6.60 -56.40
N ARG A 1024 9.72 7.02 -57.31
CA ARG A 1024 8.33 6.51 -57.37
C ARG A 1024 8.31 4.99 -57.59
N ALA A 1025 9.12 4.47 -58.51
CA ALA A 1025 9.23 3.03 -58.77
C ALA A 1025 9.71 2.25 -57.54
N MET A 1026 10.68 2.79 -56.79
CA MET A 1026 11.15 2.21 -55.54
C MET A 1026 10.06 2.22 -54.47
N ARG A 1027 9.31 3.33 -54.32
CA ARG A 1027 8.20 3.44 -53.36
C ARG A 1027 7.09 2.44 -53.67
N GLU A 1028 6.69 2.30 -54.94
CA GLU A 1028 5.72 1.26 -55.35
C GLU A 1028 6.20 -0.15 -54.98
N ARG A 1029 7.49 -0.44 -55.17
CA ARG A 1029 8.08 -1.72 -54.78
C ARG A 1029 8.02 -1.94 -53.27
N GLN A 1030 8.39 -0.93 -52.48
CA GLN A 1030 8.33 -1.01 -51.02
C GLN A 1030 6.90 -1.21 -50.51
N VAL A 1031 5.92 -0.46 -51.03
CA VAL A 1031 4.51 -0.62 -50.67
C VAL A 1031 4.05 -2.05 -50.96
N ARG A 1032 4.36 -2.59 -52.16
CA ARG A 1032 3.95 -3.95 -52.55
C ARG A 1032 4.53 -5.06 -51.67
N HIS A 1033 5.75 -4.90 -51.16
CA HIS A 1033 6.44 -5.96 -50.41
C HIS A 1033 6.35 -5.80 -48.89
N LEU A 1034 6.20 -4.58 -48.38
CA LEU A 1034 6.27 -4.28 -46.94
C LEU A 1034 4.91 -3.89 -46.34
N VAL A 1035 3.87 -3.70 -47.15
CA VAL A 1035 2.51 -3.36 -46.70
C VAL A 1035 1.56 -4.50 -47.02
N ARG A 1036 0.83 -4.98 -46.02
CA ARG A 1036 -0.24 -5.98 -46.22
C ARG A 1036 -1.47 -5.28 -46.79
N GLY A 1037 -2.11 -5.87 -47.79
CA GLY A 1037 -3.32 -5.31 -48.41
C GLY A 1037 -4.45 -5.08 -47.39
N GLY A 1038 -5.13 -3.94 -47.50
CA GLY A 1038 -6.21 -3.54 -46.58
C GLY A 1038 -5.76 -3.05 -45.20
N THR A 1039 -4.45 -2.90 -44.97
CA THR A 1039 -3.90 -2.40 -43.71
C THR A 1039 -3.10 -1.11 -43.91
N PHE A 1040 -2.88 -0.36 -42.82
CA PHE A 1040 -2.02 0.83 -42.84
C PHE A 1040 -0.73 0.57 -42.05
N ASN A 1041 0.41 0.55 -42.73
CA ASN A 1041 1.74 0.52 -42.13
C ASN A 1041 2.24 1.95 -41.95
N ALA A 1042 2.51 2.35 -40.71
CA ALA A 1042 2.83 3.75 -40.39
C ALA A 1042 4.10 4.29 -41.07
N LYS A 1043 5.00 3.41 -41.53
CA LYS A 1043 6.23 3.81 -42.23
C LYS A 1043 6.10 3.72 -43.76
N TYR A 1044 5.56 2.61 -44.26
CA TYR A 1044 5.64 2.27 -45.67
C TYR A 1044 4.37 2.49 -46.48
N SER A 1045 3.19 2.60 -45.84
CA SER A 1045 1.95 2.92 -46.56
C SER A 1045 1.99 4.30 -47.21
N PRO A 1046 1.18 4.54 -48.25
CA PRO A 1046 1.01 5.88 -48.80
C PRO A 1046 0.65 6.91 -47.71
N GLY A 1047 1.36 8.05 -47.69
CA GLY A 1047 1.26 9.06 -46.65
C GLY A 1047 1.91 8.69 -45.32
N GLY A 1048 2.65 7.58 -45.26
CA GLY A 1048 3.43 7.16 -44.09
C GLY A 1048 4.78 7.90 -43.97
N LEU A 1049 5.59 7.52 -42.99
CA LEU A 1049 6.83 8.25 -42.65
C LEU A 1049 7.81 8.35 -43.83
N VAL A 1050 8.00 7.28 -44.59
CA VAL A 1050 8.97 7.26 -45.72
C VAL A 1050 8.58 8.26 -46.81
N ASP A 1051 7.28 8.50 -47.00
CA ASP A 1051 6.80 9.47 -47.98
C ASP A 1051 7.18 10.91 -47.59
N VAL A 1052 7.21 11.22 -46.29
CA VAL A 1052 7.70 12.50 -45.77
C VAL A 1052 9.21 12.60 -45.94
N GLU A 1053 9.95 11.56 -45.55
CA GLU A 1053 11.41 11.53 -45.66
C GLU A 1053 11.88 11.72 -47.11
N TYR A 1054 11.24 11.02 -48.05
CA TYR A 1054 11.62 11.06 -49.46
C TYR A 1054 11.28 12.40 -50.11
N LEU A 1055 10.18 13.04 -49.69
CA LEU A 1055 9.86 14.40 -50.10
C LEU A 1055 10.96 15.38 -49.71
N ILE A 1056 11.30 15.39 -48.43
CA ILE A 1056 12.29 16.33 -47.92
C ILE A 1056 13.64 16.05 -48.55
N GLN A 1057 14.08 14.80 -48.61
CA GLN A 1057 15.33 14.42 -49.29
C GLN A 1057 15.34 14.84 -50.76
N GLY A 1058 14.23 14.67 -51.48
CA GLY A 1058 14.10 15.14 -52.86
C GLY A 1058 14.27 16.65 -53.01
N LEU A 1059 13.62 17.42 -52.13
CA LEU A 1059 13.78 18.89 -52.08
C LEU A 1059 15.21 19.29 -51.68
N GLN A 1060 15.84 18.57 -50.74
CA GLN A 1060 17.23 18.78 -50.36
C GLN A 1060 18.18 18.53 -51.54
N ILE A 1061 17.97 17.46 -52.30
CA ILE A 1061 18.79 17.13 -53.49
C ILE A 1061 18.60 18.19 -54.57
N ASN A 1062 17.36 18.57 -54.88
CA ASN A 1062 17.04 19.54 -55.93
C ASN A 1062 17.52 20.97 -55.65
N HIS A 1063 17.50 21.39 -54.39
CA HIS A 1063 17.78 22.78 -54.01
C HIS A 1063 19.07 22.95 -53.20
N GLY A 1064 19.60 21.89 -52.59
CA GLY A 1064 20.77 21.95 -51.70
C GLY A 1064 22.02 22.49 -52.36
N TRP A 1065 22.14 22.37 -53.68
CA TRP A 1065 23.28 22.91 -54.43
C TRP A 1065 23.31 24.45 -54.39
N GLN A 1066 22.15 25.13 -54.36
CA GLN A 1066 22.01 26.59 -54.19
C GLN A 1066 21.75 27.01 -52.73
N LEU A 1067 21.19 26.11 -51.93
CA LEU A 1067 20.78 26.36 -50.55
C LEU A 1067 21.53 25.44 -49.57
N PRO A 1068 22.78 25.76 -49.19
CA PRO A 1068 23.56 24.94 -48.26
C PRO A 1068 22.84 24.67 -46.93
N ALA A 1069 22.03 25.61 -46.44
CA ALA A 1069 21.22 25.43 -45.23
C ALA A 1069 20.23 24.25 -45.31
N ALA A 1070 19.76 23.90 -46.51
CA ALA A 1070 18.88 22.75 -46.72
C ALA A 1070 19.62 21.40 -46.68
N ARG A 1071 20.96 21.38 -46.71
CA ARG A 1071 21.76 20.13 -46.64
C ARG A 1071 21.80 19.50 -45.24
N ALA A 1072 21.05 20.04 -44.28
CA ALA A 1072 20.99 19.53 -42.92
C ALA A 1072 20.53 18.05 -42.91
N PRO A 1073 21.28 17.12 -42.28
CA PRO A 1073 20.87 15.72 -42.21
C PRO A 1073 19.54 15.51 -41.45
N ASN A 1074 19.21 16.35 -40.48
CA ASN A 1074 17.93 16.24 -39.77
C ASN A 1074 16.77 16.74 -40.65
N SER A 1075 15.71 15.93 -40.82
CA SER A 1075 14.60 16.23 -41.72
C SER A 1075 13.87 17.52 -41.31
N ARG A 1076 13.72 17.80 -40.01
CA ARG A 1076 13.05 19.03 -39.53
C ARG A 1076 13.89 20.26 -39.73
N ALA A 1077 15.20 20.16 -39.51
CA ALA A 1077 16.13 21.24 -39.82
C ALA A 1077 16.08 21.57 -41.33
N ALA A 1078 16.06 20.52 -42.18
CA ALA A 1078 15.90 20.69 -43.61
C ALA A 1078 14.54 21.31 -43.99
N MET A 1079 13.41 20.83 -43.44
CA MET A 1079 12.09 21.44 -43.62
C MET A 1079 12.10 22.93 -43.24
N SER A 1080 12.72 23.28 -42.11
CA SER A 1080 12.81 24.67 -41.64
C SER A 1080 13.64 25.53 -42.59
N ALA A 1081 14.75 25.01 -43.13
CA ALA A 1081 15.58 25.72 -44.09
C ALA A 1081 14.86 25.90 -45.44
N LEU A 1082 14.15 24.88 -45.91
CA LEU A 1082 13.34 24.94 -47.14
C LEU A 1082 12.19 25.94 -47.00
N HIS A 1083 11.54 25.99 -45.84
CA HIS A 1083 10.51 26.97 -45.53
C HIS A 1083 11.07 28.40 -45.47
N ALA A 1084 12.19 28.61 -44.79
CA ALA A 1084 12.85 29.92 -44.72
C ALA A 1084 13.27 30.45 -46.11
N ALA A 1085 13.54 29.54 -47.06
CA ALA A 1085 13.85 29.87 -48.44
C ALA A 1085 12.61 30.00 -49.35
N GLY A 1086 11.38 29.85 -48.81
CA GLY A 1086 10.13 29.93 -49.57
C GLY A 1086 9.84 28.73 -50.48
N LEU A 1087 10.61 27.65 -50.37
CA LEU A 1087 10.41 26.41 -51.14
C LEU A 1087 9.31 25.52 -50.55
N LEU A 1088 9.02 25.68 -49.25
CA LEU A 1088 7.83 25.16 -48.59
C LEU A 1088 6.96 26.34 -48.15
N SER A 1089 5.69 26.32 -48.56
CA SER A 1089 4.72 27.29 -48.04
C SER A 1089 4.53 27.12 -46.52
N GLU A 1090 4.05 28.16 -45.84
CA GLU A 1090 3.74 28.10 -44.40
C GLU A 1090 2.78 26.93 -44.09
N ASP A 1091 1.74 26.76 -44.91
CA ASP A 1091 0.75 25.70 -44.72
C ASP A 1091 1.38 24.30 -44.86
N ASP A 1092 2.18 24.08 -45.91
CA ASP A 1092 2.85 22.80 -46.12
C ASP A 1092 3.84 22.48 -45.01
N TYR A 1093 4.61 23.48 -44.59
CA TYR A 1093 5.56 23.34 -43.51
C TYR A 1093 4.87 22.90 -42.22
N ILE A 1094 3.75 23.54 -41.85
CA ILE A 1094 2.96 23.18 -40.68
C ILE A 1094 2.37 21.78 -40.82
N ARG A 1095 1.76 21.45 -41.96
CA ARG A 1095 1.11 20.15 -42.22
C ARG A 1095 2.12 19.01 -42.20
N LEU A 1096 3.26 19.15 -42.90
CA LEU A 1096 4.34 18.17 -42.90
C LEU A 1096 4.96 18.00 -41.52
N ARG A 1097 5.21 19.09 -40.77
CA ARG A 1097 5.74 18.98 -39.40
C ARG A 1097 4.80 18.23 -38.47
N LYS A 1098 3.49 18.47 -38.56
CA LYS A 1098 2.49 17.75 -37.76
C LYS A 1098 2.40 16.28 -38.13
N ALA A 1099 2.32 15.98 -39.43
CA ALA A 1099 2.30 14.60 -39.94
C ALA A 1099 3.56 13.83 -39.54
N HIS A 1100 4.74 14.43 -39.69
CA HIS A 1100 6.02 13.84 -39.30
C HIS A 1100 6.08 13.53 -37.81
N THR A 1101 5.69 14.46 -36.94
CA THR A 1101 5.62 14.22 -35.49
C THR A 1101 4.63 13.10 -35.16
N PHE A 1102 3.44 13.13 -35.75
CA PHE A 1102 2.40 12.13 -35.52
C PHE A 1102 2.86 10.72 -35.93
N LEU A 1103 3.46 10.58 -37.11
CA LEU A 1103 3.91 9.27 -37.63
C LEU A 1103 5.03 8.67 -36.79
N HIS A 1104 5.95 9.50 -36.26
CA HIS A 1104 6.97 9.03 -35.31
C HIS A 1104 6.35 8.54 -33.99
N TRP A 1105 5.43 9.31 -33.40
CA TRP A 1105 4.69 8.88 -32.20
C TRP A 1105 3.88 7.62 -32.43
N LEU A 1106 3.26 7.49 -33.61
CA LEU A 1106 2.51 6.31 -34.00
C LEU A 1106 3.41 5.08 -34.08
N ILE A 1107 4.56 5.17 -34.77
CA ILE A 1107 5.53 4.07 -34.89
C ILE A 1107 6.05 3.65 -33.52
N ASP A 1108 6.44 4.60 -32.68
CA ASP A 1108 6.96 4.31 -31.35
C ASP A 1108 5.90 3.69 -30.45
N SER A 1109 4.66 4.18 -30.52
CA SER A 1109 3.54 3.59 -29.79
C SER A 1109 3.22 2.18 -30.29
N LEU A 1110 3.25 1.93 -31.60
CA LEU A 1110 3.03 0.61 -32.19
C LEU A 1110 4.10 -0.39 -31.78
N ARG A 1111 5.37 -0.01 -31.79
CA ARG A 1111 6.50 -0.86 -31.34
C ARG A 1111 6.32 -1.30 -29.90
N VAL A 1112 5.83 -0.40 -29.06
CA VAL A 1112 5.52 -0.67 -27.66
C VAL A 1112 4.29 -1.57 -27.53
N VAL A 1113 3.20 -1.31 -28.26
CA VAL A 1113 1.97 -2.13 -28.18
C VAL A 1113 2.16 -3.55 -28.72
N ARG A 1114 2.87 -3.71 -29.85
CA ARG A 1114 3.01 -4.99 -30.58
C ARG A 1114 4.11 -5.89 -30.04
N GLY A 1115 5.10 -5.31 -29.38
CA GLY A 1115 6.26 -6.05 -28.93
C GLY A 1115 7.15 -6.62 -30.01
N ASN A 1116 7.11 -6.01 -31.20
CA ASN A 1116 7.92 -6.40 -32.33
C ASN A 1116 8.45 -5.12 -33.00
N SER A 1117 9.77 -5.00 -33.11
CA SER A 1117 10.45 -3.84 -33.71
C SER A 1117 10.10 -3.63 -35.20
N LYS A 1118 9.63 -4.68 -35.89
CA LYS A 1118 9.33 -4.71 -37.32
C LYS A 1118 7.85 -4.55 -37.67
N ASP A 1119 6.93 -4.95 -36.78
CA ASP A 1119 5.49 -4.82 -37.06
C ASP A 1119 4.93 -3.48 -36.57
N ILE A 1120 4.85 -2.55 -37.51
CA ILE A 1120 4.34 -1.19 -37.32
C ILE A 1120 3.05 -0.97 -38.13
N THR A 1121 2.27 -2.04 -38.24
CA THR A 1121 0.95 -2.04 -38.87
C THR A 1121 -0.10 -1.60 -37.86
N VAL A 1122 -0.92 -0.62 -38.24
CA VAL A 1122 -2.01 -0.13 -37.39
C VAL A 1122 -3.06 -1.24 -37.21
N PRO A 1123 -3.44 -1.58 -35.97
CA PRO A 1123 -4.45 -2.58 -35.68
C PRO A 1123 -5.81 -2.23 -36.30
N PRO A 1124 -6.69 -3.23 -36.52
CA PRO A 1124 -8.08 -2.97 -36.88
C PRO A 1124 -8.76 -2.03 -35.87
N TYR A 1125 -9.53 -1.06 -36.36
CA TYR A 1125 -10.11 0.01 -35.52
C TYR A 1125 -11.03 -0.50 -34.39
N ALA A 1126 -11.64 -1.68 -34.55
CA ALA A 1126 -12.50 -2.29 -33.55
C ALA A 1126 -11.76 -3.21 -32.56
N SER A 1127 -10.44 -3.37 -32.68
CA SER A 1127 -9.66 -4.27 -31.83
C SER A 1127 -9.15 -3.56 -30.58
N ASP A 1128 -9.05 -4.27 -29.45
CA ASP A 1128 -8.52 -3.76 -28.17
C ASP A 1128 -7.13 -3.13 -28.34
N GLU A 1129 -6.30 -3.67 -29.23
CA GLU A 1129 -4.99 -3.13 -29.58
C GLU A 1129 -5.05 -1.68 -30.11
N PHE A 1130 -6.11 -1.33 -30.85
CA PHE A 1130 -6.32 0.03 -31.32
C PHE A 1130 -6.77 0.98 -30.20
N PHE A 1131 -7.59 0.49 -29.26
CA PHE A 1131 -7.94 1.25 -28.05
C PHE A 1131 -6.69 1.52 -27.20
N PHE A 1132 -5.81 0.53 -27.04
CA PHE A 1132 -4.55 0.71 -26.32
C PHE A 1132 -3.63 1.72 -27.02
N LEU A 1133 -3.56 1.65 -28.35
CA LEU A 1133 -2.80 2.61 -29.16
C LEU A 1133 -3.31 4.05 -28.95
N ALA A 1134 -4.63 4.27 -28.94
CA ALA A 1134 -5.25 5.58 -28.70
C ALA A 1134 -4.89 6.16 -27.33
N ARG A 1135 -5.00 5.37 -26.26
CA ARG A 1135 -4.62 5.80 -24.91
C ARG A 1135 -3.15 6.21 -24.84
N ARG A 1136 -2.26 5.46 -25.50
CA ARG A 1136 -0.82 5.75 -25.51
C ARG A 1136 -0.46 7.02 -26.28
N LEU A 1137 -1.15 7.26 -27.39
CA LEU A 1137 -1.03 8.50 -28.16
C LEU A 1137 -1.72 9.70 -27.49
N ARG A 1138 -2.22 9.55 -26.25
CA ARG A 1138 -2.93 10.58 -25.46
C ARG A 1138 -4.26 11.02 -26.08
N TYR A 1139 -4.91 10.13 -26.83
CA TYR A 1139 -6.30 10.31 -27.30
C TYR A 1139 -7.31 9.75 -26.27
N GLU A 1140 -6.85 9.05 -25.23
CA GLU A 1140 -7.68 8.47 -24.17
C GLU A 1140 -8.81 7.60 -24.74
N SER A 1141 -10.08 7.98 -24.56
CA SER A 1141 -11.26 7.30 -25.10
C SER A 1141 -11.74 7.85 -26.45
N ASP A 1142 -11.11 8.90 -26.98
CA ASP A 1142 -11.49 9.57 -28.24
C ASP A 1142 -10.84 8.89 -29.47
N ILE A 1143 -11.32 7.69 -29.77
CA ILE A 1143 -10.78 6.80 -30.80
C ILE A 1143 -11.10 7.31 -32.21
N ASP A 1144 -12.25 7.95 -32.35
CA ASP A 1144 -12.69 8.55 -33.60
C ASP A 1144 -11.71 9.63 -34.04
N ARG A 1145 -11.24 10.46 -33.10
CA ARG A 1145 -10.22 11.47 -33.37
C ARG A 1145 -8.88 10.88 -33.81
N LEU A 1146 -8.42 9.76 -33.22
CA LEU A 1146 -7.20 9.09 -33.69
C LEU A 1146 -7.34 8.62 -35.14
N ARG A 1147 -8.50 8.03 -35.48
CA ARG A 1147 -8.79 7.56 -36.85
C ARG A 1147 -8.82 8.72 -37.84
N ASP A 1148 -9.42 9.84 -37.44
CA ASP A 1148 -9.51 11.05 -38.26
C ASP A 1148 -8.13 11.69 -38.48
N ASP A 1149 -7.33 11.83 -37.42
CA ASP A 1149 -5.97 12.35 -37.51
C ASP A 1149 -5.07 11.45 -38.37
N LEU A 1150 -5.18 10.13 -38.25
CA LEU A 1150 -4.44 9.18 -39.09
C LEU A 1150 -4.79 9.35 -40.58
N SER A 1151 -6.08 9.47 -40.88
CA SER A 1151 -6.57 9.69 -42.25
C SER A 1151 -6.13 11.05 -42.80
N ARG A 1152 -6.26 12.10 -41.98
CA ARG A 1152 -5.90 13.47 -42.32
C ARG A 1152 -4.41 13.61 -42.60
N TYR A 1153 -3.54 13.18 -41.68
CA TYR A 1153 -2.10 13.34 -41.87
C TYR A 1153 -1.58 12.51 -43.04
N SER A 1154 -2.10 11.30 -43.26
CA SER A 1154 -1.76 10.51 -44.44
C SER A 1154 -2.20 11.20 -45.73
N HIS A 1155 -3.41 11.78 -45.75
CA HIS A 1155 -3.91 12.52 -46.92
C HIS A 1155 -3.06 13.77 -47.21
N ASP A 1156 -2.73 14.55 -46.18
CA ASP A 1156 -1.91 15.75 -46.28
C ASP A 1156 -0.55 15.45 -46.93
N VAL A 1157 0.12 14.41 -46.47
CA VAL A 1157 1.42 13.99 -47.03
C VAL A 1157 1.28 13.58 -48.51
N GLN A 1158 0.24 12.83 -48.86
CA GLN A 1158 0.01 12.39 -50.24
C GLN A 1158 -0.33 13.54 -51.20
N GLU A 1159 -1.11 14.51 -50.73
CA GLU A 1159 -1.44 15.72 -51.49
C GLU A 1159 -0.18 16.54 -51.77
N ILE A 1160 0.60 16.85 -50.72
CA ILE A 1160 1.80 17.66 -50.83
C ILE A 1160 2.86 16.97 -51.71
N ASN A 1161 3.04 15.65 -51.56
CA ASN A 1161 3.93 14.87 -52.41
C ASN A 1161 3.57 14.96 -53.89
N ARG A 1162 2.29 14.82 -54.23
CA ARG A 1162 1.84 14.92 -55.62
C ARG A 1162 2.07 16.30 -56.20
N ARG A 1163 1.98 17.36 -55.40
CA ARG A 1163 2.16 18.74 -55.87
C ARG A 1163 3.64 19.12 -56.02
N LEU A 1164 4.47 18.79 -55.03
CA LEU A 1164 5.86 19.25 -54.97
C LEU A 1164 6.85 18.35 -55.73
N LEU A 1165 6.49 17.09 -55.95
CA LEU A 1165 7.28 16.13 -56.73
C LEU A 1165 6.57 15.76 -58.04
N ALA A 1166 5.72 16.64 -58.58
CA ALA A 1166 4.89 16.39 -59.76
C ALA A 1166 5.70 15.97 -60.99
#